data_AF-A0A934E898-F1
#
_entry.id   AF-A0A934E898-F1
#
_cell.length_a   1.000
_cell.length_b   1.000
_cell.length_c   1.000
_cell.angle_alpha   90.00
_cell.angle_beta   90.00
_cell.angle_gamma   90.00
#
_symmetry.space_group_name_H-M   'P 1'
#
loop_
_entity.id
_entity.type
_entity.pdbx_description
1 polymer ?
#
loop_
_entity_poly.entity_id
_entity_poly.type
_entity_poly.pdbx_seq_one_letter_code
_entity_poly.pdbx_strand_id
1 'polypeptide(L)'
;MIHRLLIDMTVPDTRAGYRKAHISSLGFPKVQRVRVVDVYTVEKQVTNTELKKIGSVLSSPVSQSVYVDTFFPNKSFDWAIEIGFLPGVTDNVATTAKECAADLLNFSFESSEGVYTSTLLFLTGSFSRLDVEKIALSFANPLIERVSIKSCDQYKKDRGMDAIVPRVNIVIAPHVDAVNINVPDAELVTIGKQGIKNGDGERRGPLALDLSSMKAIQKYFSDKGRNPTDVEVESIAQTWSEHCKHTIFSRPLDEISDGLYKHYIKRATEEIRRKLGKKDFCVSVFTDNSGAIAFDKNYLITHKVETHNSPSALDPFGGSITGIVGVNRDAIGFGLGAKPAANTYGFCFANSSDMTPLYKDKEKFHPLLSPKRIMDGVIAGVNSGGNCSGIPTPQGFLYVDPRYKGKPLVFVGTVGLIPNKKRVYEKRAKPGDFIVMVGGRVGIDGIHGATFSSEALTSGSPATAVQIGDPITQKKLSDMLIKEARDMGLYTSITDNGAGGLSCSVAEMAKECGGFVVSLEKVPLKYPGLSPWQIWISESQERMTLSVPKSRWKKLKKLSERRGVEATVIGTFTKKSQCTVLYHKKIVMDMSMKFLHYGLPTVSQQSEWSVPKYKEPVLPQKKDLTDVFLQMVSRPNVSSFEWISSQYDHEVQGTSVLKPLQGRGRVNGDASVIRPVLTSRKGVALSQALYPNYSDIDTYTMAASSIDTAIRNLVTAGADPNKIALVDNFCWCSSKDPFR
;
A
#
# COMPACT_ATOMS: atom_id res chain seq x y z
N MET A 1 -9.02 28.95 17.52
CA MET A 1 -8.84 28.42 18.90
C MET A 1 -8.54 26.93 18.78
N ILE A 2 -7.82 26.38 19.76
CA ILE A 2 -7.49 24.96 19.83
C ILE A 2 -8.13 24.40 21.09
N HIS A 3 -8.90 23.32 20.92
CA HIS A 3 -9.62 22.62 21.98
C HIS A 3 -9.17 21.16 22.04
N ARG A 4 -9.26 20.53 23.21
CA ARG A 4 -8.92 19.11 23.42
C ARG A 4 -10.12 18.36 23.99
N LEU A 5 -10.47 17.26 23.33
CA LEU A 5 -11.43 16.27 23.82
C LEU A 5 -10.66 15.01 24.20
N LEU A 6 -10.77 14.57 25.44
CA LEU A 6 -10.19 13.33 25.93
C LEU A 6 -11.30 12.31 26.13
N ILE A 7 -11.19 11.17 25.46
CA ILE A 7 -12.12 10.04 25.54
C ILE A 7 -11.46 8.93 26.33
N ASP A 8 -12.08 8.57 27.44
CA ASP A 8 -11.49 7.67 28.42
C ASP A 8 -12.46 6.57 28.80
N MET A 9 -11.95 5.36 28.95
CA MET A 9 -12.76 4.19 29.29
C MET A 9 -13.18 4.23 30.77
N THR A 10 -14.48 4.03 31.00
CA THR A 10 -15.09 3.87 32.35
C THR A 10 -15.11 2.40 32.79
N VAL A 11 -14.91 1.48 31.86
CA VAL A 11 -14.83 0.03 32.05
C VAL A 11 -13.39 -0.47 31.79
N PRO A 12 -13.04 -1.73 32.15
CA PRO A 12 -11.73 -2.28 31.82
C PRO A 12 -11.40 -2.18 30.33
N ASP A 13 -10.26 -1.57 30.01
CA ASP A 13 -9.78 -1.38 28.63
C ASP A 13 -8.82 -2.52 28.26
N THR A 14 -9.23 -3.37 27.31
CA THR A 14 -8.40 -4.47 26.81
C THR A 14 -7.12 -3.97 26.13
N ARG A 15 -7.13 -2.78 25.53
CA ARG A 15 -5.94 -2.13 24.95
C ARG A 15 -4.91 -1.85 26.04
N ALA A 16 -5.37 -1.40 27.21
CA ALA A 16 -4.50 -1.16 28.36
C ALA A 16 -3.89 -2.47 28.88
N GLY A 17 -4.68 -3.55 28.92
CA GLY A 17 -4.21 -4.89 29.28
C GLY A 17 -3.11 -5.40 28.33
N TYR A 18 -3.34 -5.29 27.02
CA TYR A 18 -2.35 -5.65 26.00
C TYR A 18 -1.06 -4.85 26.15
N ARG A 19 -1.16 -3.52 26.26
CA ARG A 19 0.01 -2.64 26.43
C ARG A 19 0.79 -2.96 27.69
N LYS A 20 0.11 -3.29 28.81
CA LYS A 20 0.76 -3.74 30.03
C LYS A 20 1.55 -5.04 29.83
N ALA A 21 0.94 -6.03 29.16
CA ALA A 21 1.62 -7.30 28.84
C ALA A 21 2.82 -7.08 27.92
N HIS A 22 2.69 -6.20 26.92
CA HIS A 22 3.80 -5.83 26.04
C HIS A 22 4.96 -5.18 26.80
N ILE A 23 4.69 -4.17 27.64
CA ILE A 23 5.71 -3.53 28.49
C ILE A 23 6.41 -4.57 29.39
N SER A 24 5.65 -5.50 29.96
CA SER A 24 6.21 -6.59 30.77
C SER A 24 7.16 -7.47 29.95
N SER A 25 6.78 -7.81 28.71
CA SER A 25 7.61 -8.61 27.79
C SER A 25 8.90 -7.92 27.34
N LEU A 26 8.95 -6.58 27.40
CA LEU A 26 10.17 -5.79 27.11
C LEU A 26 11.17 -5.78 28.28
N GLY A 27 10.90 -6.52 29.36
CA GLY A 27 11.77 -6.57 30.53
C GLY A 27 11.40 -5.55 31.62
N PHE A 28 10.19 -4.98 31.57
CA PHE A 28 9.67 -4.07 32.61
C PHE A 28 8.50 -4.69 33.39
N PRO A 29 8.71 -5.80 34.13
CA PRO A 29 7.62 -6.52 34.81
C PRO A 29 6.99 -5.73 35.98
N LYS A 30 7.64 -4.65 36.43
CA LYS A 30 7.17 -3.78 37.52
C LYS A 30 6.07 -2.80 37.10
N VAL A 31 5.61 -2.84 35.84
CA VAL A 31 4.45 -2.05 35.41
C VAL A 31 3.21 -2.46 36.18
N GLN A 32 2.67 -1.55 36.99
CA GLN A 32 1.52 -1.85 37.84
C GLN A 32 0.22 -1.64 37.06
N ARG A 33 0.11 -0.51 36.35
CA ARG A 33 -1.07 -0.14 35.59
C ARG A 33 -0.70 0.65 34.34
N VAL A 34 -1.44 0.41 33.28
CA VAL A 34 -1.47 1.25 32.07
C VAL A 34 -2.89 1.75 31.92
N ARG A 35 -3.05 3.00 31.51
CA ARG A 35 -4.33 3.55 31.06
C ARG A 35 -4.16 4.15 29.68
N VAL A 36 -5.16 3.98 28.82
CA VAL A 36 -5.19 4.52 27.45
C VAL A 36 -6.33 5.52 27.38
N VAL A 37 -6.06 6.69 26.81
CA VAL A 37 -7.03 7.77 26.56
C VAL A 37 -6.87 8.20 25.11
N ASP A 38 -7.98 8.25 24.38
CA ASP A 38 -8.00 8.74 23.00
C ASP A 38 -8.17 10.27 23.05
N VAL A 39 -7.40 10.99 22.25
CA VAL A 39 -7.38 12.46 22.26
C VAL A 39 -7.77 12.98 20.88
N TYR A 40 -8.69 13.95 20.86
CA TYR A 40 -9.04 14.72 19.67
C TYR A 40 -8.70 16.19 19.91
N THR A 41 -7.76 16.72 19.15
CA THR A 41 -7.42 18.15 19.13
C THR A 41 -8.24 18.82 18.04
N VAL A 42 -9.16 19.70 18.41
CA VAL A 42 -10.07 20.42 17.50
C VAL A 42 -9.56 21.84 17.33
N GLU A 43 -9.09 22.14 16.13
CA GLU A 43 -8.67 23.47 15.72
C GLU A 43 -9.80 24.15 14.94
N LYS A 44 -10.69 24.78 15.70
CA LYS A 44 -11.80 25.59 15.18
C LYS A 44 -12.34 26.49 16.29
N GLN A 45 -12.88 27.64 15.95
CA GLN A 45 -13.69 28.42 16.88
C GLN A 45 -15.06 27.76 17.09
N VAL A 46 -15.26 27.14 18.26
CA VAL A 46 -16.52 26.49 18.68
C VAL A 46 -16.79 26.77 20.16
N THR A 47 -18.05 26.69 20.57
CA THR A 47 -18.48 26.86 21.96
C THR A 47 -18.29 25.58 22.78
N ASN A 48 -18.25 25.69 24.11
CA ASN A 48 -18.19 24.53 25.01
C ASN A 48 -19.38 23.56 24.83
N THR A 49 -20.56 24.08 24.49
CA THR A 49 -21.75 23.26 24.23
C THR A 49 -21.57 22.45 22.94
N GLU A 50 -21.00 23.04 21.90
CA GLU A 50 -20.68 22.36 20.64
C GLU A 50 -19.57 21.31 20.84
N LEU A 51 -18.53 21.61 21.61
CA LEU A 51 -17.47 20.65 21.94
C LEU A 51 -18.00 19.41 22.68
N LYS A 52 -18.94 19.60 23.62
CA LYS A 52 -19.62 18.48 24.28
C LYS A 52 -20.43 17.63 23.29
N LYS A 53 -21.12 18.26 22.33
CA LYS A 53 -21.84 17.54 21.26
C LYS A 53 -20.88 16.74 20.37
N ILE A 54 -19.78 17.35 19.94
CA ILE A 54 -18.73 16.66 19.16
C ILE A 54 -18.22 15.45 19.95
N GLY A 55 -17.83 15.64 21.22
CA GLY A 55 -17.34 14.55 22.06
C GLY A 55 -18.37 13.42 22.28
N SER A 56 -19.66 13.74 22.32
CA SER A 56 -20.72 12.72 22.46
C SER A 56 -20.87 11.81 21.25
N VAL A 57 -20.54 12.28 20.03
CA VAL A 57 -20.55 11.45 18.81
C VAL A 57 -19.27 10.63 18.67
N LEU A 58 -18.17 11.11 19.24
CA LEU A 58 -16.86 10.43 19.22
C LEU A 58 -16.69 9.40 20.35
N SER A 59 -17.71 9.17 21.16
CA SER A 59 -17.63 8.27 22.32
C SER A 59 -18.89 7.43 22.50
N SER A 60 -18.71 6.27 23.14
CA SER A 60 -19.79 5.43 23.62
C SER A 60 -20.17 5.84 25.04
N PRO A 61 -21.37 6.41 25.29
CA PRO A 61 -21.77 6.85 26.63
C PRO A 61 -21.91 5.69 27.64
N VAL A 62 -21.94 4.44 27.16
CA VAL A 62 -22.04 3.24 28.01
C VAL A 62 -20.69 2.90 28.65
N SER A 63 -19.59 3.09 27.91
CA SER A 63 -18.27 2.57 28.28
C SER A 63 -17.18 3.64 28.33
N GLN A 64 -17.50 4.88 27.95
CA GLN A 64 -16.55 5.97 27.82
C GLN A 64 -17.09 7.26 28.46
N SER A 65 -16.17 8.12 28.87
CA SER A 65 -16.42 9.48 29.33
C SER A 65 -15.65 10.47 28.49
N VAL A 66 -16.25 11.65 28.29
CA VAL A 66 -15.71 12.76 27.51
C VAL A 66 -15.27 13.86 28.45
N TYR A 67 -14.04 14.33 28.28
CA TYR A 67 -13.48 15.46 29.01
C TYR A 67 -13.11 16.57 28.01
N VAL A 68 -13.67 17.76 28.19
CA VAL A 68 -13.46 18.93 27.28
C VAL A 68 -12.55 19.92 27.96
N ASP A 69 -11.44 20.29 27.32
CA ASP A 69 -10.47 21.30 27.78
C ASP A 69 -10.09 21.17 29.26
N THR A 70 -10.13 19.95 29.76
CA THR A 70 -9.95 19.62 31.16
C THR A 70 -8.63 18.88 31.31
N PHE A 71 -7.82 19.40 32.21
CA PHE A 71 -6.74 18.63 32.80
C PHE A 71 -7.34 17.36 33.37
N PHE A 72 -6.83 16.19 32.99
CA PHE A 72 -7.32 14.91 33.52
C PHE A 72 -6.89 14.76 35.00
N PRO A 73 -7.71 15.12 36.02
CA PRO A 73 -7.16 15.54 37.30
C PRO A 73 -6.93 14.42 38.33
N ASN A 74 -7.38 13.18 38.09
CA ASN A 74 -7.80 12.36 39.23
C ASN A 74 -7.44 10.86 39.19
N LYS A 75 -6.27 10.46 38.67
CA LYS A 75 -5.74 9.10 38.93
C LYS A 75 -4.24 9.12 39.19
N SER A 76 -3.77 8.24 40.09
CA SER A 76 -2.34 8.03 40.38
C SER A 76 -1.60 7.50 39.15
N PHE A 77 -0.70 8.28 38.57
CA PHE A 77 0.23 7.82 37.54
C PHE A 77 1.60 8.47 37.79
N ASP A 78 2.64 7.88 37.23
CA ASP A 78 4.02 8.33 37.38
C ASP A 78 4.48 9.05 36.10
N TRP A 79 4.07 8.54 34.93
CA TRP A 79 4.42 9.08 33.63
C TRP A 79 3.22 9.16 32.68
N ALA A 80 3.21 10.21 31.86
CA ALA A 80 2.29 10.40 30.75
C ALA A 80 3.07 10.38 29.43
N ILE A 81 2.60 9.59 28.46
CA ILE A 81 3.17 9.49 27.11
C ILE A 81 2.06 9.80 26.11
N GLU A 82 2.21 10.85 25.31
CA GLU A 82 1.31 11.14 24.20
C GLU A 82 1.99 10.81 22.87
N ILE A 83 1.31 10.00 22.07
CA ILE A 83 1.74 9.58 20.73
C ILE A 83 0.74 10.14 19.73
N GLY A 84 1.19 10.97 18.80
CA GLY A 84 0.34 11.52 17.73
C GLY A 84 1.10 11.57 16.41
N PHE A 85 0.43 11.88 15.31
CA PHE A 85 1.07 11.87 13.99
C PHE A 85 2.03 13.04 13.75
N LEU A 86 3.09 12.85 12.96
CA LEU A 86 3.91 13.96 12.46
C LEU A 86 3.12 14.82 11.46
N PRO A 87 3.49 16.09 11.26
CA PRO A 87 2.88 16.93 10.24
C PRO A 87 2.85 16.28 8.85
N GLY A 88 1.69 16.31 8.20
CA GLY A 88 1.49 15.82 6.83
C GLY A 88 1.11 14.36 6.71
N VAL A 89 1.26 13.57 7.79
CA VAL A 89 0.82 12.18 7.83
C VAL A 89 -0.70 12.09 7.84
N THR A 90 -1.26 11.16 7.05
CA THR A 90 -2.71 10.92 6.97
C THR A 90 -3.25 10.38 8.29
N ASP A 91 -4.21 11.10 8.89
CA ASP A 91 -4.94 10.67 10.08
C ASP A 91 -6.41 10.36 9.72
N ASN A 92 -6.70 9.07 9.52
CA ASN A 92 -8.03 8.59 9.10
C ASN A 92 -9.11 8.86 10.16
N VAL A 93 -8.74 8.70 11.44
CA VAL A 93 -9.67 8.91 12.57
C VAL A 93 -9.99 10.38 12.70
N ALA A 94 -8.99 11.27 12.60
CA ALA A 94 -9.20 12.70 12.56
C ALA A 94 -10.06 13.14 11.38
N THR A 95 -9.83 12.58 10.19
CA THR A 95 -10.61 12.92 8.99
C THR A 95 -12.09 12.56 9.19
N THR A 96 -12.36 11.35 9.70
CA THR A 96 -13.72 10.92 10.03
C THR A 96 -14.33 11.78 11.13
N ALA A 97 -13.58 12.08 12.20
CA ALA A 97 -14.05 12.94 13.29
C ALA A 97 -14.37 14.38 12.83
N LYS A 98 -13.56 14.91 11.90
CA LYS A 98 -13.78 16.21 11.25
C LYS A 98 -15.07 16.21 10.44
N GLU A 99 -15.30 15.18 9.62
CA GLU A 99 -16.56 15.01 8.87
C GLU A 99 -17.76 14.89 9.81
N CYS A 100 -17.68 14.03 10.84
CA CYS A 100 -18.76 13.87 11.82
C CYS A 100 -19.08 15.18 12.54
N ALA A 101 -18.08 15.97 12.94
CA ALA A 101 -18.29 17.25 13.58
C ALA A 101 -18.97 18.26 12.64
N ALA A 102 -18.49 18.34 11.40
CA ALA A 102 -19.04 19.21 10.36
C ALA A 102 -20.51 18.89 10.07
N ASP A 103 -20.84 17.60 9.89
CA ASP A 103 -22.20 17.13 9.64
C ASP A 103 -23.12 17.37 10.84
N LEU A 104 -22.64 17.08 12.07
CA LEU A 104 -23.42 17.19 13.30
C LEU A 104 -23.88 18.63 13.58
N LEU A 105 -23.00 19.60 13.37
CA LEU A 105 -23.26 21.00 13.71
C LEU A 105 -23.50 21.87 12.46
N ASN A 106 -23.55 21.26 11.27
CA ASN A 106 -23.84 21.89 9.98
C ASN A 106 -22.91 23.09 9.67
N PHE A 107 -21.59 22.89 9.79
CA PHE A 107 -20.58 23.89 9.45
C PHE A 107 -19.44 23.27 8.63
N SER A 108 -18.65 24.10 7.97
CA SER A 108 -17.43 23.70 7.27
C SER A 108 -16.17 24.08 8.03
N PHE A 109 -15.13 23.28 7.91
CA PHE A 109 -13.78 23.65 8.34
C PHE A 109 -13.10 24.45 7.22
N GLU A 110 -12.44 25.54 7.59
CA GLU A 110 -11.55 26.26 6.68
C GLU A 110 -10.27 25.45 6.39
N SER A 111 -9.48 25.90 5.41
CA SER A 111 -8.21 25.24 5.05
C SER A 111 -7.17 25.22 6.19
N SER A 112 -7.27 26.19 7.11
CA SER A 112 -6.41 26.30 8.29
C SER A 112 -6.97 25.56 9.50
N GLU A 113 -8.16 24.98 9.42
CA GLU A 113 -8.88 24.34 10.53
C GLU A 113 -8.92 22.81 10.37
N GLY A 114 -8.95 22.09 11.50
CA GLY A 114 -8.92 20.63 11.46
C GLY A 114 -9.23 19.95 12.79
N VAL A 115 -9.28 18.63 12.72
CA VAL A 115 -9.24 17.73 13.88
C VAL A 115 -7.96 16.91 13.74
N TYR A 116 -7.35 16.54 14.85
CA TYR A 116 -6.13 15.73 14.88
C TYR A 116 -6.21 14.76 16.04
N THR A 117 -5.75 13.52 15.87
CA THR A 117 -5.80 12.52 16.93
C THR A 117 -4.43 12.20 17.52
N SER A 118 -4.47 11.76 18.78
CA SER A 118 -3.33 11.20 19.50
C SER A 118 -3.82 10.18 20.53
N THR A 119 -2.94 9.30 20.95
CA THR A 119 -3.16 8.38 22.07
C THR A 119 -2.34 8.84 23.27
N LEU A 120 -2.99 9.01 24.41
CA LEU A 120 -2.36 9.33 25.69
C LEU A 120 -2.32 8.08 26.59
N LEU A 121 -1.12 7.72 27.02
CA LEU A 121 -0.86 6.62 27.94
C LEU A 121 -0.48 7.17 29.31
N PHE A 122 -1.16 6.70 30.35
CA PHE A 122 -0.71 6.91 31.72
C PHE A 122 -0.12 5.62 32.27
N LEU A 123 1.14 5.70 32.72
CA LEU A 123 1.87 4.57 33.30
C LEU A 123 1.95 4.73 34.81
N THR A 124 1.66 3.66 35.53
CA THR A 124 1.91 3.53 36.98
C THR A 124 2.95 2.45 37.21
N GLY A 125 4.04 2.80 37.89
CA GLY A 125 5.18 1.95 38.19
C GLY A 125 6.47 2.74 38.38
N SER A 126 7.52 2.06 38.81
CA SER A 126 8.84 2.65 38.99
C SER A 126 9.64 2.54 37.69
N PHE A 127 9.81 3.67 37.00
CA PHE A 127 10.53 3.77 35.73
C PHE A 127 11.48 4.97 35.76
N SER A 128 12.68 4.81 35.22
CA SER A 128 13.53 5.95 34.86
C SER A 128 13.00 6.63 33.58
N ARG A 129 13.44 7.86 33.31
CA ARG A 129 13.11 8.55 32.05
C ARG A 129 13.49 7.72 30.81
N LEU A 130 14.67 7.10 30.84
CA LEU A 130 15.17 6.24 29.76
C LEU A 130 14.30 5.00 29.54
N ASP A 131 13.75 4.42 30.60
CA ASP A 131 12.82 3.29 30.49
C ASP A 131 11.54 3.70 29.79
N VAL A 132 11.00 4.87 30.15
CA VAL A 132 9.77 5.42 29.55
C VAL A 132 9.98 5.77 28.09
N GLU A 133 11.16 6.27 27.71
CA GLU A 133 11.52 6.52 26.30
C GLU A 133 11.58 5.22 25.49
N LYS A 134 12.18 4.15 26.03
CA LYS A 134 12.17 2.82 25.40
C LYS A 134 10.76 2.27 25.25
N ILE A 135 9.92 2.41 26.28
CA ILE A 135 8.52 2.01 26.25
C ILE A 135 7.77 2.81 25.18
N ALA A 136 7.96 4.13 25.11
CA ALA A 136 7.31 4.97 24.12
C ALA A 136 7.68 4.56 22.68
N LEU A 137 8.97 4.31 22.41
CA LEU A 137 9.45 3.86 21.10
C LEU A 137 8.99 2.45 20.71
N SER A 138 8.56 1.63 21.68
CA SER A 138 7.92 0.34 21.40
C SER A 138 6.50 0.50 20.85
N PHE A 139 5.81 1.59 21.20
CA PHE A 139 4.45 1.89 20.76
C PHE A 139 4.35 2.91 19.64
N ALA A 140 5.41 3.69 19.41
CA ALA A 140 5.45 4.74 18.39
C ALA A 140 6.36 4.35 17.21
N ASN A 141 5.97 4.72 16.00
CA ASN A 141 6.83 4.74 14.83
C ASN A 141 7.41 6.15 14.62
N PRO A 142 8.69 6.39 14.94
CA PRO A 142 9.28 7.73 14.84
C PRO A 142 9.33 8.29 13.41
N LEU A 143 9.09 7.46 12.37
CA LEU A 143 8.99 7.93 10.99
C LEU A 143 7.69 8.69 10.71
N ILE A 144 6.63 8.41 11.46
CA ILE A 144 5.28 8.95 11.21
C ILE A 144 4.60 9.51 12.46
N GLU A 145 5.14 9.28 13.65
CA GLU A 145 4.57 9.67 14.93
C GLU A 145 5.56 10.46 15.77
N ARG A 146 5.04 11.47 16.46
CA ARG A 146 5.72 12.24 17.51
C ARG A 146 5.38 11.65 18.86
N VAL A 147 6.32 11.73 19.79
CA VAL A 147 6.17 11.32 21.18
C VAL A 147 6.43 12.51 22.09
N SER A 148 5.50 12.79 23.02
CA SER A 148 5.70 13.72 24.12
C SER A 148 5.59 12.97 25.45
N ILE A 149 6.53 13.22 26.38
CA ILE A 149 6.60 12.51 27.66
C ILE A 149 6.71 13.52 28.79
N LYS A 150 5.78 13.45 29.74
CA LYS A 150 5.78 14.25 30.97
C LYS A 150 5.77 13.34 32.20
N SER A 151 6.54 13.68 33.24
CA SER A 151 6.35 13.09 34.57
C SER A 151 5.04 13.59 35.17
N CYS A 152 4.52 12.92 36.20
CA CYS A 152 3.34 13.38 36.93
C CYS A 152 3.46 14.85 37.38
N ASP A 153 4.62 15.25 37.91
CA ASP A 153 4.83 16.62 38.39
C ASP A 153 4.84 17.63 37.25
N GLN A 154 5.49 17.31 36.12
CA GLN A 154 5.49 18.17 34.94
C GLN A 154 4.09 18.27 34.32
N TYR A 155 3.37 17.15 34.23
CA TYR A 155 2.00 17.11 33.73
C TYR A 155 1.06 17.98 34.58
N LYS A 156 1.19 17.93 35.91
CA LYS A 156 0.43 18.81 36.84
C LYS A 156 0.81 20.27 36.68
N LYS A 157 2.11 20.58 36.60
CA LYS A 157 2.63 21.95 36.44
C LYS A 157 2.10 22.60 35.17
N ASP A 158 2.10 21.87 34.06
CA ASP A 158 1.67 22.38 32.75
C ASP A 158 0.15 22.27 32.53
N ARG A 159 -0.59 21.76 33.52
CA ARG A 159 -2.04 21.49 33.43
C ARG A 159 -2.41 20.55 32.26
N GLY A 160 -1.54 19.59 31.95
CA GLY A 160 -1.77 18.53 30.98
C GLY A 160 -0.65 18.34 29.96
N MET A 161 -0.97 17.62 28.87
CA MET A 161 -0.12 17.58 27.67
C MET A 161 -0.31 18.83 26.82
N ASP A 162 0.69 19.13 25.99
CA ASP A 162 0.67 20.30 25.10
C ASP A 162 -0.33 20.08 23.95
N ALA A 163 -1.14 21.10 23.63
CA ALA A 163 -2.07 21.07 22.50
C ALA A 163 -1.32 21.26 21.18
N ILE A 164 -0.87 20.16 20.56
CA ILE A 164 -0.08 20.19 19.33
C ILE A 164 -0.96 20.00 18.10
N VAL A 165 -0.93 20.99 17.21
CA VAL A 165 -1.50 20.93 15.85
C VAL A 165 -0.35 20.63 14.87
N PRO A 166 -0.30 19.45 14.24
CA PRO A 166 0.79 19.05 13.36
C PRO A 166 0.68 19.70 11.96
N ARG A 167 0.95 21.01 11.87
CA ARG A 167 0.91 21.75 10.60
C ARG A 167 2.16 21.50 9.76
N VAL A 168 1.97 21.27 8.47
CA VAL A 168 3.07 21.24 7.49
C VAL A 168 3.41 22.68 7.11
N ASN A 169 4.62 23.12 7.46
CA ASN A 169 5.14 24.42 7.08
C ASN A 169 6.22 24.24 6.01
N ILE A 170 5.87 24.48 4.74
CA ILE A 170 6.85 24.53 3.66
C ILE A 170 7.23 26.00 3.45
N VAL A 171 8.48 26.34 3.78
CA VAL A 171 9.00 27.72 3.73
C VAL A 171 9.52 28.09 2.34
N ILE A 172 9.84 27.09 1.50
CA ILE A 172 10.50 27.29 0.21
C ILE A 172 9.44 27.47 -0.89
N ALA A 173 9.61 28.51 -1.71
CA ALA A 173 8.77 28.72 -2.88
C ALA A 173 8.97 27.58 -3.90
N PRO A 174 7.87 26.98 -4.41
CA PRO A 174 7.96 25.95 -5.45
C PRO A 174 8.69 26.48 -6.69
N HIS A 175 9.74 25.78 -7.12
CA HIS A 175 10.47 26.09 -8.34
C HIS A 175 10.73 24.82 -9.16
N VAL A 176 11.13 25.01 -10.41
CA VAL A 176 11.43 23.95 -11.38
C VAL A 176 12.90 24.08 -11.74
N ASP A 177 13.65 23.01 -11.57
CA ASP A 177 15.09 23.01 -11.83
C ASP A 177 15.41 22.51 -13.23
N ALA A 178 16.37 23.16 -13.88
CA ALA A 178 17.04 22.59 -15.05
C ALA A 178 18.16 21.65 -14.57
N VAL A 179 18.10 20.38 -14.97
CA VAL A 179 19.09 19.37 -14.57
C VAL A 179 20.21 19.34 -15.58
N ASN A 180 21.43 19.70 -15.17
CA ASN A 180 22.58 19.62 -16.07
C ASN A 180 22.99 18.16 -16.30
N ILE A 181 22.70 17.66 -17.48
CA ILE A 181 23.05 16.31 -17.96
C ILE A 181 24.29 16.30 -18.84
N ASN A 182 24.80 17.46 -19.26
CA ASN A 182 26.00 17.57 -20.10
C ASN A 182 27.25 17.50 -19.19
N VAL A 183 27.40 16.37 -18.53
CA VAL A 183 28.42 16.08 -17.51
C VAL A 183 29.11 14.74 -17.82
N PRO A 184 30.31 14.48 -17.28
CA PRO A 184 30.99 13.20 -17.47
C PRO A 184 30.20 12.01 -16.90
N ASP A 185 30.50 10.81 -17.40
CA ASP A 185 29.85 9.55 -16.99
C ASP A 185 29.82 9.34 -15.47
N ALA A 186 30.89 9.72 -14.76
CA ALA A 186 30.96 9.61 -13.30
C ALA A 186 29.88 10.44 -12.59
N GLU A 187 29.57 11.63 -13.10
CA GLU A 187 28.51 12.48 -12.55
C GLU A 187 27.13 11.96 -12.97
N LEU A 188 26.96 11.43 -14.19
CA LEU A 188 25.72 10.76 -14.59
C LEU A 188 25.37 9.57 -13.70
N VAL A 189 26.38 8.74 -13.35
CA VAL A 189 26.21 7.64 -12.38
C VAL A 189 25.77 8.18 -11.03
N THR A 190 26.34 9.30 -10.59
CA THR A 190 26.01 9.93 -9.32
C THR A 190 24.58 10.48 -9.33
N ILE A 191 24.16 11.14 -10.41
CA ILE A 191 22.76 11.59 -10.59
C ILE A 191 21.80 10.39 -10.58
N GLY A 192 22.10 9.33 -11.33
CA GLY A 192 21.25 8.15 -11.40
C GLY A 192 21.06 7.43 -10.05
N LYS A 193 22.12 7.35 -9.24
CA LYS A 193 22.11 6.69 -7.92
C LYS A 193 21.61 7.59 -6.79
N GLN A 194 22.13 8.79 -6.68
CA GLN A 194 21.89 9.68 -5.54
C GLN A 194 20.82 10.74 -5.82
N GLY A 195 20.41 10.91 -7.07
CA GLY A 195 19.41 11.88 -7.50
C GLY A 195 19.95 13.25 -7.90
N ILE A 196 19.01 14.14 -8.18
CA ILE A 196 19.29 15.50 -8.65
C ILE A 196 19.83 16.34 -7.50
N LYS A 197 20.87 17.13 -7.73
CA LYS A 197 21.45 18.04 -6.73
C LYS A 197 20.57 19.28 -6.55
N ASN A 198 20.26 19.61 -5.30
CA ASN A 198 19.55 20.81 -4.89
C ASN A 198 20.51 22.01 -4.74
N GLY A 199 19.96 23.22 -4.58
CA GLY A 199 20.75 24.44 -4.36
C GLY A 199 21.54 24.48 -3.05
N ASP A 200 21.14 23.70 -2.04
CA ASP A 200 21.83 23.54 -0.75
C ASP A 200 22.95 22.48 -0.78
N GLY A 201 23.10 21.76 -1.90
CA GLY A 201 24.10 20.73 -2.08
C GLY A 201 23.63 19.31 -1.75
N GLU A 202 22.45 19.13 -1.15
CA GLU A 202 21.84 17.82 -0.94
C GLU A 202 21.32 17.24 -2.26
N ARG A 203 21.08 15.93 -2.32
CA ARG A 203 20.50 15.27 -3.50
C ARG A 203 19.16 14.63 -3.18
N ARG A 204 18.20 14.78 -4.10
CA ARG A 204 16.84 14.24 -4.02
C ARG A 204 16.69 12.94 -4.83
N GLY A 205 17.29 11.87 -4.35
CA GLY A 205 17.17 10.53 -4.95
C GLY A 205 16.83 9.45 -3.93
N PRO A 206 16.91 8.17 -4.31
CA PRO A 206 17.48 7.65 -5.56
C PRO A 206 16.53 7.74 -6.77
N LEU A 207 17.11 7.96 -7.97
CA LEU A 207 16.36 7.82 -9.24
C LEU A 207 16.38 6.38 -9.77
N ALA A 208 17.27 5.52 -9.25
CA ALA A 208 17.47 4.14 -9.68
C ALA A 208 17.74 3.97 -11.20
N LEU A 209 18.38 4.96 -11.83
CA LEU A 209 18.74 4.93 -13.25
C LEU A 209 20.19 4.48 -13.44
N ASP A 210 20.40 3.45 -14.25
CA ASP A 210 21.74 2.98 -14.64
C ASP A 210 22.41 3.95 -15.65
N LEU A 211 23.73 3.78 -15.87
CA LEU A 211 24.48 4.64 -16.78
C LEU A 211 23.92 4.61 -18.21
N SER A 212 23.45 3.45 -18.68
CA SER A 212 22.88 3.34 -20.02
C SER A 212 21.62 4.19 -20.17
N SER A 213 20.77 4.17 -19.15
CA SER A 213 19.55 4.97 -19.06
C SER A 213 19.88 6.45 -19.00
N MET A 214 20.84 6.85 -18.15
CA MET A 214 21.29 8.23 -18.06
C MET A 214 21.89 8.75 -19.38
N LYS A 215 22.64 7.92 -20.12
CA LYS A 215 23.13 8.28 -21.47
C LYS A 215 22.02 8.43 -22.50
N ALA A 216 20.97 7.60 -22.43
CA ALA A 216 19.80 7.75 -23.30
C ALA A 216 19.06 9.07 -23.03
N ILE A 217 18.90 9.44 -21.75
CA ILE A 217 18.36 10.74 -21.33
C ILE A 217 19.25 11.86 -21.83
N GLN A 218 20.57 11.76 -21.60
CA GLN A 218 21.54 12.75 -22.03
C GLN A 218 21.40 13.02 -23.53
N LYS A 219 21.51 11.96 -24.34
CA LYS A 219 21.39 12.03 -25.80
C LYS A 219 20.09 12.68 -26.24
N TYR A 220 18.95 12.26 -25.71
CA TYR A 220 17.65 12.76 -26.12
C TYR A 220 17.49 14.27 -25.91
N PHE A 221 17.97 14.79 -24.77
CA PHE A 221 17.86 16.21 -24.45
C PHE A 221 18.96 17.04 -25.12
N SER A 222 20.17 16.50 -25.30
CA SER A 222 21.19 17.12 -26.15
C SER A 222 20.72 17.28 -27.59
N ASP A 223 20.07 16.27 -28.18
CA ASP A 223 19.48 16.34 -29.53
C ASP A 223 18.37 17.41 -29.62
N LYS A 224 17.69 17.72 -28.50
CA LYS A 224 16.72 18.83 -28.38
C LYS A 224 17.36 20.20 -28.12
N GLY A 225 18.66 20.28 -27.89
CA GLY A 225 19.37 21.53 -27.61
C GLY A 225 19.04 22.17 -26.26
N ARG A 226 18.59 21.38 -25.26
CA ARG A 226 18.28 21.89 -23.91
C ARG A 226 18.54 20.86 -22.82
N ASN A 227 18.69 21.33 -21.58
CA ASN A 227 18.64 20.45 -20.42
C ASN A 227 17.19 20.00 -20.12
N PRO A 228 17.00 18.80 -19.54
CA PRO A 228 15.71 18.40 -18.99
C PRO A 228 15.38 19.19 -17.72
N THR A 229 14.10 19.28 -17.41
CA THR A 229 13.65 19.71 -16.08
C THR A 229 13.73 18.55 -15.08
N ASP A 230 13.71 18.87 -13.79
CA ASP A 230 13.51 17.89 -12.72
C ASP A 230 12.23 17.07 -12.90
N VAL A 231 11.11 17.70 -13.25
CA VAL A 231 9.84 17.02 -13.57
C VAL A 231 10.02 15.97 -14.68
N GLU A 232 10.82 16.26 -15.70
CA GLU A 232 11.11 15.33 -16.79
C GLU A 232 11.97 14.15 -16.35
N VAL A 233 13.07 14.41 -15.65
CA VAL A 233 13.98 13.35 -15.15
C VAL A 233 13.25 12.45 -14.16
N GLU A 234 12.48 13.01 -13.25
CA GLU A 234 11.67 12.26 -12.28
C GLU A 234 10.61 11.42 -12.99
N SER A 235 9.91 11.96 -14.00
CA SER A 235 8.93 11.19 -14.78
C SER A 235 9.57 10.00 -15.50
N ILE A 236 10.78 10.18 -16.03
CA ILE A 236 11.53 9.10 -16.68
C ILE A 236 11.94 8.05 -15.64
N ALA A 237 12.48 8.47 -14.48
CA ALA A 237 12.89 7.58 -13.40
C ALA A 237 11.73 6.68 -12.93
N GLN A 238 10.55 7.26 -12.69
CA GLN A 238 9.37 6.48 -12.31
C GLN A 238 8.93 5.52 -13.42
N THR A 239 8.87 6.00 -14.67
CA THR A 239 8.40 5.21 -15.83
C THR A 239 9.38 4.09 -16.21
N TRP A 240 10.68 4.26 -15.96
CA TRP A 240 11.74 3.30 -16.33
C TRP A 240 12.21 2.42 -15.17
N SER A 241 11.62 2.61 -13.98
CA SER A 241 11.91 1.80 -12.79
C SER A 241 11.61 0.31 -13.01
N GLU A 242 12.24 -0.56 -12.21
CA GLU A 242 11.95 -2.00 -12.21
C GLU A 242 10.49 -2.27 -11.92
N HIS A 243 9.89 -1.50 -11.01
CA HIS A 243 8.49 -1.62 -10.65
C HIS A 243 7.55 -1.40 -11.85
N CYS A 244 7.84 -0.44 -12.74
CA CYS A 244 6.97 -0.10 -13.87
C CYS A 244 7.27 -0.84 -15.17
N LYS A 245 8.55 -1.16 -15.45
CA LYS A 245 8.96 -1.84 -16.70
C LYS A 245 9.26 -3.31 -16.53
N HIS A 246 9.36 -3.80 -15.30
CA HIS A 246 9.80 -5.17 -15.00
C HIS A 246 11.06 -5.50 -15.80
N THR A 247 12.10 -4.67 -15.67
CA THR A 247 13.29 -4.75 -16.52
C THR A 247 13.98 -6.11 -16.37
N ILE A 248 13.95 -6.73 -15.20
CA ILE A 248 14.51 -8.07 -14.97
C ILE A 248 13.77 -9.12 -15.82
N PHE A 249 12.44 -9.07 -15.81
CA PHE A 249 11.58 -10.00 -16.53
C PHE A 249 11.56 -9.76 -18.04
N SER A 250 11.80 -8.52 -18.48
CA SER A 250 11.68 -8.12 -19.88
C SER A 250 13.01 -8.06 -20.63
N ARG A 251 14.14 -7.90 -19.93
CA ARG A 251 15.47 -7.91 -20.53
C ARG A 251 15.89 -9.33 -20.92
N PRO A 252 16.72 -9.47 -21.97
CA PRO A 252 17.34 -10.75 -22.32
C PRO A 252 18.12 -11.33 -21.12
N LEU A 253 18.16 -12.66 -21.01
CA LEU A 253 18.95 -13.40 -20.03
C LEU A 253 19.63 -14.58 -20.73
N ASP A 254 20.96 -14.59 -20.78
CA ASP A 254 21.74 -15.65 -21.45
C ASP A 254 21.22 -15.95 -22.88
N GLU A 255 20.79 -17.17 -23.19
CA GLU A 255 20.22 -17.56 -24.48
C GLU A 255 18.77 -17.07 -24.70
N ILE A 256 18.12 -16.55 -23.66
CA ILE A 256 16.71 -16.11 -23.69
C ILE A 256 16.63 -14.67 -24.17
N SER A 257 16.62 -14.51 -25.49
CA SER A 257 16.66 -13.19 -26.15
C SER A 257 15.43 -12.29 -25.95
N ASP A 258 14.26 -12.86 -25.64
CA ASP A 258 12.99 -12.14 -25.54
C ASP A 258 12.53 -11.85 -24.09
N GLY A 259 13.35 -12.26 -23.11
CA GLY A 259 13.15 -12.06 -21.68
C GLY A 259 12.23 -13.10 -21.02
N LEU A 260 12.43 -13.31 -19.72
CA LEU A 260 11.74 -14.34 -18.92
C LEU A 260 10.21 -14.28 -18.99
N TYR A 261 9.64 -13.07 -18.97
CA TYR A 261 8.19 -12.90 -18.98
C TYR A 261 7.56 -13.35 -20.29
N LYS A 262 8.13 -12.96 -21.44
CA LYS A 262 7.61 -13.41 -22.74
C LYS A 262 7.83 -14.91 -22.91
N HIS A 263 9.03 -15.37 -22.54
CA HIS A 263 9.48 -16.73 -22.80
C HIS A 263 8.77 -17.79 -21.95
N TYR A 264 8.60 -17.55 -20.65
CA TYR A 264 8.08 -18.55 -19.71
C TYR A 264 6.63 -18.30 -19.27
N ILE A 265 6.22 -17.04 -19.10
CA ILE A 265 4.90 -16.72 -18.53
C ILE A 265 3.87 -16.50 -19.65
N LYS A 266 4.13 -15.53 -20.52
CA LYS A 266 3.21 -15.16 -21.60
C LYS A 266 3.04 -16.28 -22.62
N ARG A 267 4.15 -16.87 -23.10
CA ARG A 267 4.11 -18.00 -24.04
C ARG A 267 3.33 -19.19 -23.48
N ALA A 268 3.60 -19.62 -22.25
CA ALA A 268 2.90 -20.75 -21.65
C ALA A 268 1.37 -20.49 -21.57
N THR A 269 0.99 -19.28 -21.17
CA THR A 269 -0.41 -18.85 -21.14
C THR A 269 -1.04 -18.87 -22.54
N GLU A 270 -0.37 -18.31 -23.54
CA GLU A 270 -0.84 -18.31 -24.93
C GLU A 270 -0.97 -19.72 -25.52
N GLU A 271 -0.04 -20.61 -25.21
CA GLU A 271 -0.08 -22.02 -25.62
C GLU A 271 -1.26 -22.76 -25.00
N ILE A 272 -1.51 -22.59 -23.69
CA ILE A 272 -2.65 -23.19 -22.99
C ILE A 272 -3.96 -22.68 -23.61
N ARG A 273 -4.09 -21.36 -23.78
CA ARG A 273 -5.30 -20.76 -24.37
C ARG A 273 -5.54 -21.24 -25.79
N ARG A 274 -4.50 -21.35 -26.62
CA ARG A 274 -4.58 -21.89 -27.98
C ARG A 274 -5.03 -23.36 -27.97
N LYS A 275 -4.51 -24.18 -27.05
CA LYS A 275 -4.93 -25.58 -26.88
C LYS A 275 -6.39 -25.71 -26.44
N LEU A 276 -6.88 -24.79 -25.60
CA LEU A 276 -8.28 -24.77 -25.15
C LEU A 276 -9.25 -24.35 -26.27
N GLY A 277 -8.82 -23.52 -27.21
CA GLY A 277 -9.64 -23.09 -28.35
C GLY A 277 -10.98 -22.49 -27.90
N LYS A 278 -12.11 -23.05 -28.36
CA LYS A 278 -13.46 -22.59 -27.96
C LYS A 278 -13.77 -22.76 -26.45
N LYS A 279 -12.97 -23.54 -25.73
CA LYS A 279 -13.10 -23.75 -24.27
C LYS A 279 -12.34 -22.71 -23.46
N ASP A 280 -11.52 -21.86 -24.10
CA ASP A 280 -10.84 -20.75 -23.45
C ASP A 280 -11.87 -19.84 -22.76
N PHE A 281 -11.60 -19.54 -21.51
CA PHE A 281 -12.45 -18.72 -20.66
C PHE A 281 -11.69 -17.49 -20.13
N CYS A 282 -10.42 -17.32 -20.49
CA CYS A 282 -9.66 -16.11 -20.24
C CYS A 282 -10.15 -14.98 -21.15
N VAL A 283 -10.53 -13.85 -20.57
CA VAL A 283 -11.09 -12.70 -21.30
C VAL A 283 -10.08 -11.57 -21.45
N SER A 284 -9.40 -11.20 -20.36
CA SER A 284 -8.33 -10.19 -20.36
C SER A 284 -7.13 -10.74 -19.61
N VAL A 285 -5.98 -10.77 -20.26
CA VAL A 285 -4.72 -11.25 -19.68
C VAL A 285 -3.60 -10.35 -20.19
N PHE A 286 -2.74 -9.87 -19.29
CA PHE A 286 -1.56 -9.04 -19.59
C PHE A 286 -1.81 -7.64 -20.18
N THR A 287 -3.06 -7.15 -20.20
CA THR A 287 -3.42 -5.89 -20.88
C THR A 287 -4.11 -4.86 -19.98
N ASP A 288 -4.34 -5.18 -18.71
CA ASP A 288 -5.08 -4.34 -17.75
C ASP A 288 -4.50 -4.54 -16.33
N ASN A 289 -4.99 -3.78 -15.34
CA ASN A 289 -4.60 -3.84 -13.93
C ASN A 289 -4.78 -5.23 -13.29
N SER A 290 -5.66 -6.06 -13.85
CA SER A 290 -6.00 -7.39 -13.33
C SER A 290 -6.24 -8.38 -14.48
N GLY A 291 -5.98 -9.66 -14.24
CA GLY A 291 -6.39 -10.74 -15.14
C GLY A 291 -7.86 -11.08 -14.93
N ALA A 292 -8.59 -11.40 -16.00
CA ALA A 292 -10.02 -11.71 -15.93
C ALA A 292 -10.42 -12.96 -16.70
N ILE A 293 -11.32 -13.71 -16.08
CA ILE A 293 -11.92 -14.92 -16.62
C ILE A 293 -13.44 -14.81 -16.69
N ALA A 294 -14.06 -15.51 -17.63
CA ALA A 294 -15.51 -15.63 -17.71
C ALA A 294 -16.04 -16.48 -16.55
N PHE A 295 -16.89 -15.89 -15.71
CA PHE A 295 -17.62 -16.61 -14.66
C PHE A 295 -18.91 -17.22 -15.21
N ASP A 296 -19.64 -16.43 -15.99
CA ASP A 296 -20.76 -16.87 -16.80
C ASP A 296 -21.00 -15.91 -17.98
N LYS A 297 -22.14 -16.05 -18.66
CA LYS A 297 -22.52 -15.18 -19.79
C LYS A 297 -22.71 -13.71 -19.41
N ASN A 298 -22.95 -13.41 -18.13
CA ASN A 298 -23.30 -12.10 -17.62
C ASN A 298 -22.17 -11.43 -16.84
N TYR A 299 -21.20 -12.19 -16.32
CA TYR A 299 -20.16 -11.68 -15.43
C TYR A 299 -18.78 -12.28 -15.73
N LEU A 300 -17.76 -11.46 -15.48
CA LEU A 300 -16.37 -11.87 -15.38
C LEU A 300 -15.91 -11.79 -13.92
N ILE A 301 -14.93 -12.61 -13.59
CA ILE A 301 -14.18 -12.54 -12.34
C ILE A 301 -12.76 -12.10 -12.66
N THR A 302 -12.29 -11.11 -11.92
CA THR A 302 -10.93 -10.60 -12.02
C THR A 302 -10.14 -11.04 -10.80
N HIS A 303 -8.84 -11.21 -10.92
CA HIS A 303 -7.97 -11.45 -9.77
C HIS A 303 -6.62 -10.77 -9.99
N LYS A 304 -6.11 -10.15 -8.94
CA LYS A 304 -4.79 -9.52 -8.88
C LYS A 304 -4.24 -9.75 -7.49
N VAL A 305 -2.94 -10.00 -7.43
CA VAL A 305 -2.18 -10.10 -6.19
C VAL A 305 -0.96 -9.22 -6.38
N GLU A 306 -0.62 -8.47 -5.33
CA GLU A 306 0.55 -7.60 -5.25
C GLU A 306 1.36 -7.91 -3.99
N THR A 307 2.56 -7.34 -3.92
CA THR A 307 3.42 -7.43 -2.75
C THR A 307 3.80 -6.05 -2.24
N HIS A 308 3.91 -5.89 -0.92
CA HIS A 308 4.29 -4.62 -0.31
C HIS A 308 5.42 -4.78 0.72
N ASN A 309 6.50 -5.44 0.28
CA ASN A 309 7.55 -6.00 1.13
C ASN A 309 8.44 -4.92 1.79
N SER A 310 9.07 -4.04 1.00
CA SER A 310 10.00 -3.02 1.52
C SER A 310 9.30 -1.99 2.43
N PRO A 311 8.12 -1.44 2.05
CA PRO A 311 7.42 -0.50 2.92
C PRO A 311 6.96 -1.17 4.22
N SER A 312 6.52 -2.43 4.18
CA SER A 312 6.14 -3.17 5.39
C SER A 312 7.33 -3.51 6.30
N ALA A 313 8.57 -3.47 5.79
CA ALA A 313 9.77 -3.59 6.63
C ALA A 313 10.09 -2.30 7.39
N LEU A 314 9.76 -1.14 6.82
CA LEU A 314 10.02 0.19 7.41
C LEU A 314 8.88 0.65 8.32
N ASP A 315 7.66 0.54 7.83
CA ASP A 315 6.43 0.80 8.56
C ASP A 315 5.42 -0.33 8.29
N PRO A 316 5.37 -1.34 9.17
CA PRO A 316 4.53 -2.51 8.96
C PRO A 316 3.04 -2.22 8.76
N PHE A 317 2.49 -1.24 9.50
CA PHE A 317 1.09 -0.86 9.38
C PHE A 317 0.82 -0.11 8.07
N GLY A 318 1.52 1.01 7.83
CA GLY A 318 1.35 1.82 6.62
C GLY A 318 1.69 1.06 5.35
N GLY A 319 2.76 0.26 5.37
CA GLY A 319 3.13 -0.60 4.27
C GLY A 319 2.05 -1.63 3.92
N SER A 320 1.51 -2.35 4.89
CA SER A 320 0.52 -3.38 4.60
C SER A 320 -0.87 -2.83 4.24
N ILE A 321 -1.30 -1.73 4.87
CA ILE A 321 -2.59 -1.10 4.55
C ILE A 321 -2.58 -0.55 3.12
N THR A 322 -1.50 0.11 2.70
CA THR A 322 -1.36 0.65 1.34
C THR A 322 -1.25 -0.45 0.30
N GLY A 323 -0.65 -1.60 0.64
CA GLY A 323 -0.72 -2.79 -0.19
C GLY A 323 -2.16 -3.24 -0.45
N ILE A 324 -2.95 -3.51 0.60
CA ILE A 324 -4.31 -4.04 0.43
C ILE A 324 -5.26 -3.04 -0.24
N VAL A 325 -5.17 -1.75 0.11
CA VAL A 325 -5.98 -0.73 -0.57
C VAL A 325 -5.47 -0.46 -1.99
N GLY A 326 -4.18 -0.66 -2.28
CA GLY A 326 -3.61 -0.59 -3.62
C GLY A 326 -4.24 -1.61 -4.55
N VAL A 327 -4.17 -2.89 -4.17
CA VAL A 327 -4.75 -3.98 -4.98
C VAL A 327 -6.29 -3.92 -5.09
N ASN A 328 -6.97 -3.35 -4.09
CA ASN A 328 -8.40 -3.02 -4.21
C ASN A 328 -8.63 -2.03 -5.37
N ARG A 329 -7.75 -1.03 -5.56
CA ARG A 329 -7.85 -0.07 -6.67
C ARG A 329 -7.57 -0.72 -8.02
N ASP A 330 -6.70 -1.72 -8.10
CA ASP A 330 -6.51 -2.48 -9.35
C ASP A 330 -7.80 -3.15 -9.81
N ALA A 331 -8.56 -3.75 -8.89
CA ALA A 331 -9.87 -4.30 -9.22
C ALA A 331 -10.84 -3.19 -9.67
N ILE A 332 -10.85 -2.04 -9.00
CA ILE A 332 -11.67 -0.88 -9.39
C ILE A 332 -11.20 -0.29 -10.74
N GLY A 333 -9.92 -0.42 -11.08
CA GLY A 333 -9.30 0.05 -12.32
C GLY A 333 -9.45 -0.90 -13.50
N PHE A 334 -9.82 -2.17 -13.26
CA PHE A 334 -10.02 -3.15 -14.33
C PHE A 334 -11.22 -2.78 -15.22
N GLY A 335 -11.00 -2.68 -16.53
CA GLY A 335 -12.00 -2.22 -17.48
C GLY A 335 -12.56 -0.84 -17.11
N LEU A 336 -13.89 -0.69 -17.16
CA LEU A 336 -14.57 0.49 -16.63
C LEU A 336 -14.93 0.34 -15.15
N GLY A 337 -14.40 -0.66 -14.47
CA GLY A 337 -14.46 -0.84 -13.01
C GLY A 337 -15.16 -2.11 -12.57
N ALA A 338 -14.37 -3.01 -11.98
CA ALA A 338 -14.87 -4.21 -11.30
C ALA A 338 -15.18 -3.90 -9.83
N LYS A 339 -16.20 -4.57 -9.29
CA LYS A 339 -16.55 -4.51 -7.88
C LYS A 339 -15.60 -5.42 -7.09
N PRO A 340 -14.80 -4.91 -6.13
CA PRO A 340 -14.07 -5.78 -5.20
C PRO A 340 -15.03 -6.70 -4.44
N ALA A 341 -14.83 -8.01 -4.57
CA ALA A 341 -15.72 -9.06 -4.08
C ALA A 341 -15.12 -9.87 -2.92
N ALA A 342 -13.80 -10.06 -2.92
CA ALA A 342 -13.06 -10.65 -1.82
C ALA A 342 -11.58 -10.26 -1.91
N ASN A 343 -10.92 -10.23 -0.77
CA ASN A 343 -9.50 -10.04 -0.63
C ASN A 343 -8.80 -11.33 -0.21
N THR A 344 -7.50 -11.39 -0.46
CA THR A 344 -6.62 -12.47 -0.01
C THR A 344 -5.37 -11.89 0.63
N TYR A 345 -4.70 -12.66 1.48
CA TYR A 345 -3.45 -12.27 2.11
C TYR A 345 -2.45 -13.43 2.13
N GLY A 346 -1.16 -13.12 2.23
CA GLY A 346 -0.12 -14.13 2.42
C GLY A 346 1.06 -13.49 3.13
N PHE A 347 1.54 -14.10 4.21
CA PHE A 347 2.59 -13.51 5.01
C PHE A 347 3.77 -14.44 5.17
N CYS A 348 4.98 -13.94 4.89
CA CYS A 348 6.23 -14.59 5.26
C CYS A 348 6.97 -13.74 6.29
N PHE A 349 7.12 -14.25 7.51
CA PHE A 349 7.77 -13.57 8.63
C PHE A 349 8.93 -14.38 9.22
N ALA A 350 9.79 -13.72 9.99
CA ALA A 350 10.59 -14.43 10.98
C ALA A 350 9.75 -14.75 12.24
N ASN A 351 10.24 -15.66 13.08
CA ASN A 351 9.55 -16.01 14.32
C ASN A 351 9.40 -14.77 15.22
N SER A 352 8.18 -14.51 15.69
CA SER A 352 7.87 -13.34 16.53
C SER A 352 8.58 -13.35 17.89
N SER A 353 9.04 -14.52 18.36
CA SER A 353 9.83 -14.62 19.60
C SER A 353 11.32 -14.36 19.40
N ASP A 354 11.81 -14.17 18.17
CA ASP A 354 13.22 -13.88 17.92
C ASP A 354 13.55 -12.43 18.27
N MET A 355 14.35 -12.26 19.32
CA MET A 355 14.77 -10.97 19.85
C MET A 355 16.16 -10.54 19.37
N THR A 356 16.82 -11.33 18.52
CA THR A 356 18.19 -11.02 18.06
C THR A 356 18.12 -9.80 17.13
N PRO A 357 18.84 -8.70 17.37
CA PRO A 357 18.75 -7.52 16.52
C PRO A 357 19.41 -7.75 15.15
N LEU A 358 18.82 -7.16 14.11
CA LEU A 358 19.48 -6.90 12.83
C LEU A 358 19.66 -5.40 12.66
N TYR A 359 20.59 -4.98 11.81
CA TYR A 359 20.95 -3.58 11.61
C TYR A 359 20.98 -3.23 10.13
N LYS A 360 20.63 -1.98 9.79
CA LYS A 360 20.61 -1.45 8.41
C LYS A 360 22.01 -1.12 7.89
N ASP A 361 22.94 -0.87 8.81
CA ASP A 361 24.31 -0.46 8.54
C ASP A 361 25.31 -1.46 9.15
N LYS A 362 26.53 -1.47 8.60
CA LYS A 362 27.59 -2.42 9.02
C LYS A 362 28.09 -2.10 10.42
N GLU A 363 28.02 -0.83 10.79
CA GLU A 363 28.48 -0.24 12.04
C GLU A 363 27.50 -0.50 13.21
N LYS A 364 26.30 -1.02 12.91
CA LYS A 364 25.23 -1.39 13.86
C LYS A 364 24.62 -0.23 14.63
N PHE A 365 24.53 0.95 14.02
CA PHE A 365 23.91 2.12 14.63
C PHE A 365 22.39 2.16 14.48
N HIS A 366 21.84 1.60 13.39
CA HIS A 366 20.42 1.69 13.07
C HIS A 366 19.78 0.28 13.07
N PRO A 367 19.18 -0.15 14.20
CA PRO A 367 18.52 -1.45 14.26
C PRO A 367 17.28 -1.50 13.36
N LEU A 368 16.98 -2.69 12.83
CA LEU A 368 15.71 -3.02 12.18
C LEU A 368 14.62 -3.27 13.23
N LEU A 369 13.37 -3.20 12.79
CA LEU A 369 12.22 -3.53 13.62
C LEU A 369 12.26 -5.02 14.03
N SER A 370 11.77 -5.33 15.23
CA SER A 370 11.67 -6.73 15.66
C SER A 370 10.63 -7.50 14.84
N PRO A 371 10.81 -8.83 14.66
CA PRO A 371 9.84 -9.68 13.96
C PRO A 371 8.41 -9.54 14.49
N LYS A 372 8.24 -9.46 15.82
CA LYS A 372 6.93 -9.23 16.44
C LYS A 372 6.30 -7.91 15.99
N ARG A 373 7.06 -6.81 15.98
CA ARG A 373 6.55 -5.49 15.57
C ARG A 373 6.15 -5.48 14.10
N ILE A 374 6.92 -6.16 13.24
CA ILE A 374 6.59 -6.34 11.82
C ILE A 374 5.29 -7.13 11.67
N MET A 375 5.19 -8.29 12.31
CA MET A 375 4.02 -9.16 12.24
C MET A 375 2.75 -8.45 12.73
N ASP A 376 2.79 -7.85 13.93
CA ASP A 376 1.63 -7.18 14.53
C ASP A 376 1.13 -6.03 13.64
N GLY A 377 2.06 -5.20 13.11
CA GLY A 377 1.68 -4.06 12.28
C GLY A 377 1.19 -4.46 10.88
N VAL A 378 1.80 -5.47 10.23
CA VAL A 378 1.30 -5.97 8.93
C VAL A 378 -0.11 -6.52 9.06
N ILE A 379 -0.36 -7.32 10.10
CA ILE A 379 -1.69 -7.92 10.32
C ILE A 379 -2.72 -6.82 10.57
N ALA A 380 -2.39 -5.81 11.39
CA ALA A 380 -3.26 -4.69 11.69
C ALA A 380 -3.54 -3.79 10.46
N GLY A 381 -2.55 -3.57 9.57
CA GLY A 381 -2.76 -2.75 8.38
C GLY A 381 -3.63 -3.45 7.34
N VAL A 382 -3.41 -4.75 7.08
CA VAL A 382 -4.33 -5.55 6.24
C VAL A 382 -5.73 -5.62 6.84
N ASN A 383 -5.84 -5.77 8.17
CA ASN A 383 -7.12 -5.75 8.89
C ASN A 383 -7.90 -4.46 8.60
N SER A 384 -7.27 -3.32 8.89
CA SER A 384 -7.89 -2.01 8.76
C SER A 384 -8.30 -1.74 7.31
N GLY A 385 -7.42 -2.04 6.35
CA GLY A 385 -7.71 -1.85 4.93
C GLY A 385 -8.90 -2.69 4.46
N GLY A 386 -8.89 -4.01 4.69
CA GLY A 386 -9.97 -4.90 4.25
C GLY A 386 -11.32 -4.61 4.94
N ASN A 387 -11.30 -4.55 6.27
CA ASN A 387 -12.52 -4.39 7.08
C ASN A 387 -13.20 -3.03 6.83
N CYS A 388 -12.44 -1.94 6.87
CA CYS A 388 -12.99 -0.59 6.68
C CYS A 388 -13.42 -0.34 5.23
N SER A 389 -12.79 -1.00 4.24
CA SER A 389 -13.28 -0.97 2.85
C SER A 389 -14.54 -1.83 2.63
N GLY A 390 -14.93 -2.66 3.59
CA GLY A 390 -16.10 -3.54 3.49
C GLY A 390 -15.93 -4.64 2.44
N ILE A 391 -14.72 -5.19 2.35
CA ILE A 391 -14.37 -6.28 1.43
C ILE A 391 -13.92 -7.48 2.27
N PRO A 392 -14.60 -8.65 2.16
CA PRO A 392 -14.25 -9.80 2.99
C PRO A 392 -12.88 -10.33 2.59
N THR A 393 -12.06 -10.78 3.53
CA THR A 393 -10.71 -11.33 3.29
C THR A 393 -10.64 -12.82 3.71
N PRO A 394 -11.32 -13.73 2.98
CA PRO A 394 -11.54 -15.11 3.43
C PRO A 394 -10.36 -16.07 3.20
N GLN A 395 -9.35 -15.71 2.41
CA GLN A 395 -8.24 -16.62 2.06
C GLN A 395 -6.89 -16.03 2.45
N GLY A 396 -6.05 -16.83 3.12
CA GLY A 396 -4.64 -16.51 3.22
C GLY A 396 -3.78 -17.59 3.84
N PHE A 397 -2.48 -17.31 3.92
CA PHE A 397 -1.48 -18.20 4.52
C PHE A 397 -0.50 -17.44 5.43
N LEU A 398 0.15 -18.18 6.32
CA LEU A 398 1.29 -17.75 7.11
C LEU A 398 2.46 -18.71 6.90
N TYR A 399 3.63 -18.16 6.62
CA TYR A 399 4.89 -18.89 6.55
C TYR A 399 5.94 -18.19 7.43
N VAL A 400 6.67 -18.96 8.21
CA VAL A 400 7.63 -18.49 9.20
C VAL A 400 8.99 -19.12 8.92
N ASP A 401 9.99 -18.26 8.67
CA ASP A 401 11.37 -18.66 8.40
C ASP A 401 12.33 -17.52 8.81
N PRO A 402 13.47 -17.82 9.45
CA PRO A 402 14.45 -16.80 9.86
C PRO A 402 14.93 -15.89 8.73
N ARG A 403 14.89 -16.33 7.47
CA ARG A 403 15.34 -15.54 6.30
C ARG A 403 14.50 -14.28 6.06
N TYR A 404 13.26 -14.24 6.54
CA TYR A 404 12.36 -13.07 6.39
C TYR A 404 12.54 -12.00 7.49
N LYS A 405 13.57 -12.15 8.33
CA LYS A 405 13.82 -11.23 9.45
C LYS A 405 14.19 -9.81 9.01
N GLY A 406 14.97 -9.71 7.93
CA GLY A 406 15.40 -8.40 7.40
C GLY A 406 14.30 -7.71 6.58
N LYS A 407 13.49 -8.49 5.86
CA LYS A 407 12.42 -8.02 4.99
C LYS A 407 11.32 -9.08 4.93
N PRO A 408 10.10 -8.78 5.41
CA PRO A 408 8.98 -9.72 5.30
C PRO A 408 8.51 -9.82 3.84
N LEU A 409 7.80 -10.90 3.51
CA LEU A 409 6.97 -10.91 2.31
C LEU A 409 5.51 -10.71 2.70
N VAL A 410 4.86 -9.73 2.07
CA VAL A 410 3.49 -9.34 2.34
C VAL A 410 2.73 -9.35 1.03
N PHE A 411 1.98 -10.42 0.80
CA PHE A 411 1.11 -10.61 -0.35
C PHE A 411 -0.30 -10.17 0.00
N VAL A 412 -0.94 -9.44 -0.91
CA VAL A 412 -2.32 -8.97 -0.79
C VAL A 412 -2.98 -9.09 -2.15
N GLY A 413 -4.21 -9.56 -2.20
CA GLY A 413 -4.92 -9.74 -3.46
C GLY A 413 -6.38 -9.34 -3.38
N THR A 414 -6.96 -9.05 -4.53
CA THR A 414 -8.38 -8.70 -4.67
C THR A 414 -9.00 -9.43 -5.86
N VAL A 415 -10.11 -10.10 -5.59
CA VAL A 415 -11.02 -10.68 -6.57
C VAL A 415 -12.07 -9.65 -6.92
N GLY A 416 -12.23 -9.32 -8.20
CA GLY A 416 -13.23 -8.39 -8.71
C GLY A 416 -14.39 -9.10 -9.43
N LEU A 417 -15.57 -8.48 -9.43
CA LEU A 417 -16.74 -8.88 -10.22
C LEU A 417 -17.13 -7.75 -11.17
N ILE A 418 -17.15 -8.03 -12.47
CA ILE A 418 -17.53 -7.04 -13.49
C ILE A 418 -18.60 -7.61 -14.44
N PRO A 419 -19.61 -6.83 -14.84
CA PRO A 419 -20.55 -7.26 -15.86
C PRO A 419 -19.85 -7.58 -17.19
N ASN A 420 -20.23 -8.67 -17.85
CA ASN A 420 -19.79 -9.03 -19.20
C ASN A 420 -20.68 -8.41 -20.30
N LYS A 421 -21.64 -7.56 -19.92
CA LYS A 421 -22.53 -6.89 -20.87
C LYS A 421 -21.86 -5.64 -21.43
N LYS A 422 -22.12 -5.32 -22.70
CA LYS A 422 -21.63 -4.11 -23.40
C LYS A 422 -20.11 -3.94 -23.41
N ARG A 423 -19.35 -5.02 -23.17
CA ARG A 423 -17.88 -5.01 -23.11
C ARG A 423 -17.34 -3.93 -22.15
N VAL A 424 -17.96 -3.77 -20.98
CA VAL A 424 -17.46 -2.81 -19.97
C VAL A 424 -16.08 -3.17 -19.39
N TYR A 425 -15.57 -4.36 -19.71
CA TYR A 425 -14.17 -4.73 -19.46
C TYR A 425 -13.19 -4.07 -20.44
N GLU A 426 -13.67 -3.42 -21.50
CA GLU A 426 -12.84 -2.61 -22.40
C GLU A 426 -12.87 -1.15 -21.99
N LYS A 427 -11.68 -0.57 -21.89
CA LYS A 427 -11.46 0.83 -21.57
C LYS A 427 -10.56 1.46 -22.63
N ARG A 428 -10.81 2.74 -22.95
CA ARG A 428 -9.93 3.51 -23.84
C ARG A 428 -10.11 5.02 -23.64
N ALA A 429 -9.05 5.70 -23.25
CA ALA A 429 -8.96 7.14 -23.20
C ALA A 429 -9.09 7.71 -24.62
N LYS A 430 -9.78 8.86 -24.73
CA LYS A 430 -10.06 9.46 -26.04
C LYS A 430 -9.46 10.86 -26.14
N PRO A 431 -8.93 11.24 -27.31
CA PRO A 431 -8.51 12.62 -27.53
C PRO A 431 -9.67 13.58 -27.32
N GLY A 432 -9.44 14.65 -26.56
CA GLY A 432 -10.44 15.65 -26.19
C GLY A 432 -11.21 15.35 -24.91
N ASP A 433 -11.11 14.14 -24.35
CA ASP A 433 -11.64 13.84 -23.02
C ASP A 433 -10.84 14.60 -21.95
N PHE A 434 -11.53 15.01 -20.90
CA PHE A 434 -10.88 15.56 -19.71
C PHE A 434 -10.13 14.48 -18.97
N ILE A 435 -8.96 14.86 -18.44
CA ILE A 435 -8.22 14.09 -17.44
C ILE A 435 -8.77 14.53 -16.09
N VAL A 436 -9.44 13.62 -15.40
CA VAL A 436 -10.06 13.89 -14.09
C VAL A 436 -9.40 13.02 -13.04
N MET A 437 -8.85 13.67 -12.02
CA MET A 437 -8.39 12.99 -10.81
C MET A 437 -9.57 12.89 -9.84
N VAL A 438 -9.79 11.71 -9.27
CA VAL A 438 -10.82 11.45 -8.26
C VAL A 438 -10.22 10.83 -7.01
N GLY A 439 -10.77 11.17 -5.84
CA GLY A 439 -10.37 10.61 -4.54
C GLY A 439 -9.46 11.51 -3.72
N GLY A 440 -8.41 10.94 -3.11
CA GLY A 440 -7.54 11.62 -2.13
C GLY A 440 -6.73 12.81 -2.67
N ARG A 441 -6.30 13.72 -1.79
CA ARG A 441 -5.46 14.88 -2.15
C ARG A 441 -3.97 14.53 -2.20
N VAL A 442 -3.21 15.31 -2.96
CA VAL A 442 -1.76 15.11 -3.15
C VAL A 442 -0.94 15.75 -2.02
N GLY A 443 -0.12 14.94 -1.35
CA GLY A 443 0.91 15.36 -0.37
C GLY A 443 2.30 14.84 -0.74
N ILE A 444 3.26 14.98 0.18
CA ILE A 444 4.63 14.45 0.07
C ILE A 444 4.61 12.99 0.55
N ASP A 445 3.74 12.19 -0.05
CA ASP A 445 3.48 10.81 0.31
C ASP A 445 4.15 9.89 -0.70
N GLY A 446 5.03 8.99 -0.26
CA GLY A 446 5.71 7.97 -1.10
C GLY A 446 6.50 8.55 -2.27
N ILE A 447 7.06 9.75 -2.11
CA ILE A 447 8.00 10.30 -3.08
C ILE A 447 9.16 9.33 -3.24
N HIS A 448 9.47 8.95 -4.48
CA HIS A 448 10.46 7.94 -4.84
C HIS A 448 10.11 6.51 -4.39
N GLY A 449 8.84 6.19 -4.12
CA GLY A 449 8.39 4.85 -3.71
C GLY A 449 8.75 3.75 -4.74
N ALA A 450 8.45 3.98 -6.03
CA ALA A 450 8.78 3.02 -7.09
C ALA A 450 10.29 2.77 -7.22
N THR A 451 11.11 3.82 -7.20
CA THR A 451 12.58 3.71 -7.30
C THR A 451 13.17 3.09 -6.03
N PHE A 452 12.65 3.44 -4.86
CA PHE A 452 13.05 2.87 -3.57
C PHE A 452 12.73 1.38 -3.45
N SER A 453 11.56 0.93 -3.92
CA SER A 453 11.18 -0.49 -3.92
C SER A 453 12.14 -1.35 -4.77
N SER A 454 12.84 -0.72 -5.71
CA SER A 454 13.80 -1.33 -6.64
C SER A 454 15.22 -1.42 -6.05
N GLU A 455 15.48 -0.87 -4.85
CA GLU A 455 16.77 -0.90 -4.16
C GLU A 455 16.73 -1.69 -2.84
N ALA A 456 17.91 -2.00 -2.29
CA ALA A 456 18.05 -2.64 -0.99
C ALA A 456 17.82 -1.62 0.15
N LEU A 457 17.32 -2.09 1.30
CA LEU A 457 17.13 -1.27 2.50
C LEU A 457 18.50 -0.81 3.05
N THR A 458 18.73 0.51 3.11
CA THR A 458 19.95 1.11 3.66
C THR A 458 19.64 2.20 4.71
N SER A 459 20.65 2.70 5.42
CA SER A 459 20.51 3.79 6.40
C SER A 459 20.03 5.11 5.79
N GLY A 460 20.25 5.34 4.49
CA GLY A 460 19.78 6.53 3.76
C GLY A 460 18.34 6.45 3.23
N SER A 461 17.58 5.42 3.60
CA SER A 461 16.20 5.24 3.13
C SER A 461 15.29 6.40 3.59
N PRO A 462 14.67 7.18 2.68
CA PRO A 462 13.92 8.37 3.07
C PRO A 462 12.63 8.02 3.81
N ALA A 463 12.38 8.72 4.93
CA ALA A 463 11.16 8.55 5.75
C ALA A 463 9.86 8.87 4.98
N THR A 464 9.95 9.63 3.88
CA THR A 464 8.84 10.00 3.00
C THR A 464 8.24 8.83 2.23
N ALA A 465 8.87 7.64 2.26
CA ALA A 465 8.36 6.42 1.62
C ALA A 465 7.16 5.81 2.36
N VAL A 466 6.92 6.20 3.63
CA VAL A 466 5.87 5.61 4.46
C VAL A 466 4.55 6.37 4.27
N GLN A 467 3.47 5.62 4.01
CA GLN A 467 2.14 6.15 3.76
C GLN A 467 1.09 5.41 4.59
N ILE A 468 0.03 6.11 4.98
CA ILE A 468 -1.16 5.50 5.58
C ILE A 468 -2.30 5.63 4.57
N GLY A 469 -2.88 4.50 4.17
CA GLY A 469 -4.06 4.46 3.30
C GLY A 469 -5.34 4.81 4.05
N ASP A 470 -6.31 5.38 3.35
CA ASP A 470 -7.66 5.74 3.82
C ASP A 470 -8.73 4.82 3.19
N PRO A 471 -9.03 3.67 3.81
CA PRO A 471 -10.01 2.72 3.28
C PRO A 471 -11.44 3.28 3.18
N ILE A 472 -11.79 4.34 3.93
CA ILE A 472 -13.12 4.96 3.89
C ILE A 472 -13.24 5.85 2.65
N THR A 473 -12.22 6.66 2.35
CA THR A 473 -12.16 7.41 1.09
C THR A 473 -12.21 6.47 -0.11
N GLN A 474 -11.46 5.37 -0.08
CA GLN A 474 -11.55 4.33 -1.11
C GLN A 474 -12.97 3.76 -1.23
N LYS A 475 -13.66 3.51 -0.10
CA LYS A 475 -15.02 2.98 -0.12
C LYS A 475 -16.01 3.95 -0.79
N LYS A 476 -15.96 5.24 -0.43
CA LYS A 476 -16.78 6.29 -1.06
C LYS A 476 -16.52 6.34 -2.58
N LEU A 477 -15.24 6.32 -2.97
CA LEU A 477 -14.79 6.31 -4.37
C LEU A 477 -15.30 5.09 -5.14
N SER A 478 -15.11 3.89 -4.59
CA SER A 478 -15.56 2.62 -5.17
C SER A 478 -17.08 2.61 -5.37
N ASP A 479 -17.84 3.02 -4.36
CA ASP A 479 -19.29 3.06 -4.45
C ASP A 479 -19.77 4.07 -5.52
N MET A 480 -19.15 5.25 -5.62
CA MET A 480 -19.45 6.23 -6.68
C MET A 480 -19.20 5.66 -8.08
N LEU A 481 -18.03 5.04 -8.29
CA LEU A 481 -17.62 4.52 -9.59
C LEU A 481 -18.44 3.31 -10.02
N ILE A 482 -18.47 2.30 -9.16
CA ILE A 482 -18.94 0.95 -9.50
C ILE A 482 -20.46 0.82 -9.43
N LYS A 483 -21.13 1.48 -8.46
CA LYS A 483 -22.59 1.39 -8.34
C LYS A 483 -23.33 2.35 -9.26
N GLU A 484 -22.67 3.39 -9.76
CA GLU A 484 -23.35 4.46 -10.49
C GLU A 484 -22.60 4.93 -11.75
N ALA A 485 -21.40 5.51 -11.62
CA ALA A 485 -20.76 6.23 -12.72
C ALA A 485 -20.47 5.35 -13.95
N ARG A 486 -20.04 4.10 -13.74
CA ARG A 486 -19.82 3.10 -14.79
C ARG A 486 -21.11 2.83 -15.58
N ASP A 487 -22.18 2.49 -14.88
CA ASP A 487 -23.45 2.06 -15.49
C ASP A 487 -24.17 3.23 -16.19
N MET A 488 -23.88 4.46 -15.75
CA MET A 488 -24.31 5.70 -16.39
C MET A 488 -23.44 6.12 -17.59
N GLY A 489 -22.32 5.42 -17.85
CA GLY A 489 -21.40 5.69 -18.95
C GLY A 489 -20.73 7.07 -18.85
N LEU A 490 -20.27 7.45 -17.66
CA LEU A 490 -19.74 8.81 -17.40
C LEU A 490 -18.26 8.99 -17.77
N TYR A 491 -17.51 7.90 -17.93
CA TYR A 491 -16.10 7.91 -18.33
C TYR A 491 -15.82 6.80 -19.34
N THR A 492 -14.70 6.92 -20.06
CA THR A 492 -14.28 6.04 -21.15
C THR A 492 -13.06 5.19 -20.81
N SER A 493 -12.29 5.60 -19.80
CA SER A 493 -11.18 4.85 -19.24
C SER A 493 -10.91 5.27 -17.80
N ILE A 494 -10.30 4.37 -17.03
CA ILE A 494 -9.92 4.53 -15.63
C ILE A 494 -8.63 3.77 -15.36
N THR A 495 -7.77 4.32 -14.51
CA THR A 495 -6.64 3.61 -13.92
C THR A 495 -6.39 4.12 -12.50
N ASP A 496 -5.77 3.30 -11.68
CA ASP A 496 -5.34 3.68 -10.33
C ASP A 496 -4.14 4.64 -10.36
N ASN A 497 -3.92 5.33 -9.24
CA ASN A 497 -2.70 6.10 -9.00
C ASN A 497 -1.86 5.37 -7.94
N GLY A 498 -1.01 4.43 -8.38
CA GLY A 498 0.00 3.76 -7.55
C GLY A 498 1.39 4.38 -7.71
N ALA A 499 2.37 3.53 -8.04
CA ALA A 499 3.76 3.90 -8.28
C ALA A 499 3.91 5.02 -9.33
N GLY A 500 4.71 6.04 -9.01
CA GLY A 500 4.91 7.22 -9.88
C GLY A 500 3.69 8.15 -10.04
N GLY A 501 2.57 7.86 -9.37
CA GLY A 501 1.46 8.79 -9.20
C GLY A 501 0.76 9.24 -10.48
N LEU A 502 0.60 10.56 -10.65
CA LEU A 502 -0.04 11.14 -11.83
C LEU A 502 0.85 11.00 -13.08
N SER A 503 2.17 11.01 -12.90
CA SER A 503 3.14 10.83 -13.98
C SER A 503 2.92 9.53 -14.74
N CYS A 504 2.84 8.41 -14.03
CA CYS A 504 2.63 7.09 -14.65
C CYS A 504 1.18 6.93 -15.15
N SER A 505 0.18 7.11 -14.28
CA SER A 505 -1.23 6.90 -14.65
C SER A 505 -1.70 7.69 -15.87
N VAL A 506 -1.39 8.99 -15.95
CA VAL A 506 -1.79 9.84 -17.07
C VAL A 506 -1.00 9.45 -18.33
N ALA A 507 0.30 9.21 -18.22
CA ALA A 507 1.13 8.81 -19.35
C ALA A 507 0.75 7.42 -19.88
N GLU A 508 0.31 6.50 -19.03
CA GLU A 508 -0.14 5.18 -19.44
C GLU A 508 -1.45 5.24 -20.19
N MET A 509 -2.45 5.94 -19.65
CA MET A 509 -3.72 6.17 -20.35
C MET A 509 -3.50 6.90 -21.67
N ALA A 510 -2.54 7.83 -21.73
CA ALA A 510 -2.25 8.58 -22.94
C ALA A 510 -1.69 7.72 -24.09
N LYS A 511 -1.16 6.51 -23.82
CA LYS A 511 -0.78 5.53 -24.87
C LYS A 511 -1.98 5.17 -25.76
N GLU A 512 -3.19 5.26 -25.21
CA GLU A 512 -4.43 4.88 -25.89
C GLU A 512 -4.93 5.94 -26.89
N CYS A 513 -4.52 7.21 -26.71
CA CYS A 513 -5.05 8.35 -27.45
C CYS A 513 -4.00 9.23 -28.15
N GLY A 514 -2.74 9.21 -27.73
CA GLY A 514 -1.65 9.96 -28.34
C GLY A 514 -0.76 10.65 -27.31
N GLY A 515 -1.31 11.55 -26.52
CA GLY A 515 -0.59 12.34 -25.50
C GLY A 515 -1.53 13.13 -24.60
N PHE A 516 -1.01 14.11 -23.85
CA PHE A 516 -1.79 14.84 -22.85
C PHE A 516 -1.27 16.25 -22.58
N VAL A 517 -2.16 17.10 -22.05
CA VAL A 517 -1.82 18.38 -21.42
C VAL A 517 -2.39 18.40 -20.01
N VAL A 518 -1.54 18.57 -18.99
CA VAL A 518 -1.93 18.66 -17.57
C VAL A 518 -1.48 19.99 -16.97
N SER A 519 -2.29 20.55 -16.09
CA SER A 519 -2.01 21.74 -15.29
C SER A 519 -1.87 21.36 -13.83
N LEU A 520 -0.67 21.48 -13.26
CA LEU A 520 -0.40 21.09 -11.88
C LEU A 520 -1.10 22.01 -10.87
N GLU A 521 -1.40 23.26 -11.22
CA GLU A 521 -2.14 24.18 -10.32
C GLU A 521 -3.59 23.75 -10.07
N LYS A 522 -4.12 22.81 -10.87
CA LYS A 522 -5.46 22.26 -10.69
C LYS A 522 -5.47 21.02 -9.81
N VAL A 523 -4.31 20.44 -9.50
CA VAL A 523 -4.24 19.22 -8.69
C VAL A 523 -4.57 19.57 -7.25
N PRO A 524 -5.54 18.91 -6.60
CA PRO A 524 -5.90 19.20 -5.22
C PRO A 524 -4.77 18.72 -4.27
N LEU A 525 -4.26 19.63 -3.45
CA LEU A 525 -3.14 19.38 -2.53
C LEU A 525 -3.62 19.26 -1.07
N LYS A 526 -2.96 18.42 -0.28
CA LYS A 526 -3.20 18.31 1.18
C LYS A 526 -2.79 19.61 1.89
N TYR A 527 -1.68 20.20 1.47
CA TYR A 527 -1.12 21.44 1.98
C TYR A 527 -0.42 22.19 0.84
N PRO A 528 -0.33 23.53 0.90
CA PRO A 528 0.38 24.31 -0.12
C PRO A 528 1.89 24.10 -0.04
N GLY A 529 2.60 24.48 -1.10
CA GLY A 529 4.07 24.54 -1.11
C GLY A 529 4.80 23.34 -1.73
N LEU A 530 4.10 22.33 -2.24
CA LEU A 530 4.75 21.24 -2.98
C LEU A 530 5.40 21.76 -4.27
N SER A 531 6.62 21.31 -4.53
CA SER A 531 7.30 21.55 -5.81
C SER A 531 6.59 20.82 -6.96
N PRO A 532 6.65 21.34 -8.20
CA PRO A 532 5.93 20.74 -9.33
C PRO A 532 6.22 19.26 -9.56
N TRP A 533 7.47 18.83 -9.40
CA TRP A 533 7.86 17.43 -9.51
C TRP A 533 7.20 16.58 -8.41
N GLN A 534 7.10 17.08 -7.18
CA GLN A 534 6.44 16.40 -6.06
C GLN A 534 4.94 16.20 -6.33
N ILE A 535 4.25 17.24 -6.84
CA ILE A 535 2.83 17.15 -7.20
C ILE A 535 2.64 16.04 -8.27
N TRP A 536 3.55 15.98 -9.23
CA TRP A 536 3.43 15.11 -10.39
C TRP A 536 3.72 13.63 -10.08
N ILE A 537 4.75 13.34 -9.28
CA ILE A 537 5.17 11.96 -8.98
C ILE A 537 4.66 11.43 -7.64
N SER A 538 4.02 12.26 -6.81
CA SER A 538 3.50 11.84 -5.51
C SER A 538 2.64 10.59 -5.62
N GLU A 539 2.89 9.64 -4.73
CA GLU A 539 2.21 8.36 -4.63
C GLU A 539 1.11 8.38 -3.56
N SER A 540 0.60 9.57 -3.20
CA SER A 540 -0.53 9.75 -2.26
C SER A 540 -1.67 8.77 -2.57
N GLN A 541 -2.29 8.24 -1.51
CA GLN A 541 -3.25 7.15 -1.66
C GLN A 541 -4.68 7.60 -1.98
N GLU A 542 -5.50 6.59 -2.32
CA GLU A 542 -6.90 6.62 -2.73
C GLU A 542 -7.22 7.53 -3.91
N ARG A 543 -6.33 7.56 -4.90
CA ARG A 543 -6.54 8.32 -6.14
C ARG A 543 -6.74 7.42 -7.35
N MET A 544 -7.57 7.88 -8.28
CA MET A 544 -7.71 7.30 -9.61
C MET A 544 -7.77 8.39 -10.67
N THR A 545 -7.34 8.05 -11.89
CA THR A 545 -7.39 8.93 -13.06
C THR A 545 -8.45 8.43 -14.04
N LEU A 546 -9.32 9.34 -14.49
CA LEU A 546 -10.42 9.06 -15.41
C LEU A 546 -10.24 9.83 -16.73
N SER A 547 -10.62 9.18 -17.84
CA SER A 547 -10.90 9.83 -19.12
C SER A 547 -12.39 10.14 -19.21
N VAL A 548 -12.76 11.42 -19.15
CA VAL A 548 -14.16 11.86 -19.02
C VAL A 548 -14.57 12.70 -20.24
N PRO A 549 -15.56 12.27 -21.05
CA PRO A 549 -16.09 13.10 -22.12
C PRO A 549 -16.61 14.43 -21.59
N LYS A 550 -16.29 15.54 -22.26
CA LYS A 550 -16.68 16.90 -21.83
C LYS A 550 -18.18 17.04 -21.54
N SER A 551 -19.02 16.37 -22.33
CA SER A 551 -20.48 16.36 -22.17
C SER A 551 -20.96 15.61 -20.92
N ARG A 552 -20.13 14.73 -20.34
CA ARG A 552 -20.45 13.95 -19.13
C ARG A 552 -19.92 14.58 -17.85
N TRP A 553 -18.96 15.50 -17.93
CA TRP A 553 -18.31 16.13 -16.77
C TRP A 553 -19.28 16.68 -15.72
N LYS A 554 -20.24 17.52 -16.13
CA LYS A 554 -21.21 18.12 -15.18
C LYS A 554 -21.98 17.06 -14.39
N LYS A 555 -22.31 15.93 -15.03
CA LYS A 555 -23.04 14.83 -14.41
C LYS A 555 -22.14 14.04 -13.45
N LEU A 556 -20.89 13.79 -13.83
CA LEU A 556 -19.90 13.13 -12.97
C LEU A 556 -19.60 13.98 -11.73
N LYS A 557 -19.37 15.29 -11.89
CA LYS A 557 -19.09 16.22 -10.78
C LYS A 557 -20.24 16.25 -9.77
N LYS A 558 -21.48 16.35 -10.23
CA LYS A 558 -22.66 16.32 -9.34
C LYS A 558 -22.78 14.99 -8.60
N LEU A 559 -22.47 13.88 -9.27
CA LEU A 559 -22.46 12.55 -8.65
C LEU A 559 -21.36 12.44 -7.58
N SER A 560 -20.16 12.96 -7.86
CA SER A 560 -19.02 12.90 -6.93
C SER A 560 -19.27 13.74 -5.68
N GLU A 561 -19.79 14.96 -5.84
CA GLU A 561 -20.21 15.83 -4.72
C GLU A 561 -21.22 15.12 -3.82
N ARG A 562 -22.26 14.50 -4.39
CA ARG A 562 -23.28 13.76 -3.63
C ARG A 562 -22.70 12.54 -2.88
N ARG A 563 -21.65 11.93 -3.41
CA ARG A 563 -20.99 10.76 -2.82
C ARG A 563 -19.86 11.14 -1.84
N GLY A 564 -19.59 12.44 -1.65
CA GLY A 564 -18.47 12.90 -0.83
C GLY A 564 -17.11 12.51 -1.42
N VAL A 565 -16.99 12.49 -2.75
CA VAL A 565 -15.76 12.18 -3.47
C VAL A 565 -15.28 13.42 -4.22
N GLU A 566 -14.07 13.87 -3.92
CA GLU A 566 -13.44 14.98 -4.63
C GLU A 566 -13.10 14.55 -6.07
N ALA A 567 -13.48 15.36 -7.05
CA ALA A 567 -13.23 15.11 -8.47
C ALA A 567 -12.80 16.40 -9.15
N THR A 568 -11.65 16.39 -9.81
CA THR A 568 -11.02 17.61 -10.34
C THR A 568 -10.49 17.38 -11.75
N VAL A 569 -10.89 18.25 -12.69
CA VAL A 569 -10.32 18.27 -14.05
C VAL A 569 -8.92 18.88 -13.97
N ILE A 570 -7.89 18.06 -14.19
CA ILE A 570 -6.48 18.49 -14.15
C ILE A 570 -5.90 18.74 -15.55
N GLY A 571 -6.55 18.23 -16.60
CA GLY A 571 -6.00 18.30 -17.95
C GLY A 571 -6.92 17.79 -19.04
N THR A 572 -6.35 17.51 -20.21
CA THR A 572 -7.08 16.97 -21.37
C THR A 572 -6.16 16.04 -22.16
N PHE A 573 -6.71 14.89 -22.59
CA PHE A 573 -6.03 13.96 -23.49
C PHE A 573 -5.99 14.53 -24.91
N THR A 574 -4.92 14.27 -25.65
CA THR A 574 -4.71 14.83 -27.00
C THR A 574 -4.31 13.76 -28.01
N LYS A 575 -4.46 14.09 -29.30
CA LYS A 575 -3.97 13.26 -30.42
C LYS A 575 -2.47 13.40 -30.67
N LYS A 576 -1.86 14.48 -30.17
CA LYS A 576 -0.43 14.76 -30.40
C LYS A 576 0.38 13.80 -29.53
N SER A 577 1.41 13.17 -30.09
CA SER A 577 2.29 12.24 -29.37
C SER A 577 3.29 12.93 -28.43
N GLN A 578 2.78 13.81 -27.56
CA GLN A 578 3.56 14.65 -26.65
C GLN A 578 2.97 14.62 -25.23
N CYS A 579 3.86 14.67 -24.24
CA CYS A 579 3.57 14.87 -22.83
C CYS A 579 3.81 16.35 -22.50
N THR A 580 2.77 17.10 -22.19
CA THR A 580 2.91 18.49 -21.76
C THR A 580 2.37 18.67 -20.35
N VAL A 581 3.23 19.11 -19.44
CA VAL A 581 2.83 19.49 -18.07
C VAL A 581 3.10 20.98 -17.89
N LEU A 582 2.10 21.67 -17.35
CA LEU A 582 2.13 23.11 -17.08
C LEU A 582 2.14 23.37 -15.58
N TYR A 583 2.88 24.38 -15.16
CA TYR A 583 2.79 24.96 -13.83
C TYR A 583 2.79 26.49 -13.94
N HIS A 584 1.79 27.15 -13.38
CA HIS A 584 1.57 28.59 -13.56
C HIS A 584 1.64 29.03 -15.04
N LYS A 585 1.00 28.26 -15.93
CA LYS A 585 0.99 28.44 -17.39
C LYS A 585 2.35 28.31 -18.09
N LYS A 586 3.43 28.00 -17.38
CA LYS A 586 4.74 27.68 -17.96
C LYS A 586 4.86 26.18 -18.20
N ILE A 587 5.49 25.80 -19.31
CA ILE A 587 5.79 24.39 -19.61
C ILE A 587 6.91 23.92 -18.69
N VAL A 588 6.63 22.88 -17.90
CA VAL A 588 7.60 22.25 -16.99
C VAL A 588 7.96 20.83 -17.42
N MET A 589 7.23 20.25 -18.37
CA MET A 589 7.56 18.99 -19.05
C MET A 589 7.12 19.10 -20.50
N ASP A 590 8.02 18.81 -21.44
CA ASP A 590 7.74 18.72 -22.87
C ASP A 590 8.57 17.61 -23.54
N MET A 591 7.99 16.43 -23.60
CA MET A 591 8.67 15.21 -24.02
C MET A 591 7.79 14.31 -24.88
N SER A 592 8.40 13.66 -25.86
CA SER A 592 7.73 12.70 -26.72
C SER A 592 7.23 11.51 -25.92
N MET A 593 5.96 11.13 -26.14
CA MET A 593 5.37 9.90 -25.61
C MET A 593 6.17 8.65 -26.02
N LYS A 594 6.78 8.68 -27.22
CA LYS A 594 7.61 7.58 -27.71
C LYS A 594 8.87 7.43 -26.86
N PHE A 595 9.54 8.52 -26.52
CA PHE A 595 10.75 8.46 -25.70
C PHE A 595 10.44 8.06 -24.26
N LEU A 596 9.40 8.64 -23.65
CA LEU A 596 9.01 8.28 -22.28
C LEU A 596 8.73 6.77 -22.13
N HIS A 597 8.02 6.15 -23.09
CA HIS A 597 7.64 4.73 -22.96
C HIS A 597 8.62 3.73 -23.58
N TYR A 598 9.41 4.14 -24.57
CA TYR A 598 10.26 3.24 -25.38
C TYR A 598 11.72 3.72 -25.51
N GLY A 599 12.14 4.72 -24.72
CA GLY A 599 13.51 5.22 -24.70
C GLY A 599 14.47 4.45 -23.81
N LEU A 600 13.97 3.56 -22.95
CA LEU A 600 14.77 2.73 -22.05
C LEU A 600 15.67 1.78 -22.87
N PRO A 601 17.00 1.82 -22.69
CA PRO A 601 17.90 0.90 -23.38
C PRO A 601 17.70 -0.56 -22.98
N THR A 602 17.87 -1.47 -23.94
CA THR A 602 17.88 -2.91 -23.68
C THR A 602 19.30 -3.34 -23.33
N VAL A 603 19.47 -3.96 -22.17
CA VAL A 603 20.74 -4.51 -21.68
C VAL A 603 20.54 -6.00 -21.39
N SER A 604 21.43 -6.86 -21.88
CA SER A 604 21.38 -8.29 -21.61
C SER A 604 21.86 -8.59 -20.20
N GLN A 605 21.18 -9.52 -19.54
CA GLN A 605 21.57 -10.07 -18.25
C GLN A 605 22.36 -11.36 -18.44
N GLN A 606 23.16 -11.70 -17.44
CA GLN A 606 23.87 -12.97 -17.33
C GLN A 606 23.47 -13.66 -16.02
N SER A 607 23.43 -15.00 -16.04
CA SER A 607 23.28 -15.82 -14.83
C SER A 607 24.40 -16.84 -14.69
N GLU A 608 24.66 -17.23 -13.45
CA GLU A 608 25.53 -18.33 -13.08
C GLU A 608 24.73 -19.30 -12.22
N TRP A 609 24.76 -20.59 -12.56
CA TRP A 609 23.96 -21.61 -11.89
C TRP A 609 24.89 -22.72 -11.36
N SER A 610 24.66 -23.21 -10.13
CA SER A 610 25.37 -24.40 -9.60
C SER A 610 24.44 -25.40 -8.90
N VAL A 611 24.67 -26.73 -9.08
CA VAL A 611 23.76 -27.77 -8.55
C VAL A 611 24.12 -27.96 -7.10
N PRO A 612 23.24 -27.59 -6.16
CA PRO A 612 23.52 -27.93 -4.79
C PRO A 612 23.42 -29.46 -4.65
N LYS A 613 24.53 -30.08 -4.25
CA LYS A 613 24.59 -31.54 -4.00
C LYS A 613 24.44 -31.78 -2.51
N TYR A 614 23.28 -32.28 -2.11
CA TYR A 614 23.03 -32.71 -0.74
C TYR A 614 23.28 -34.20 -0.58
N LYS A 615 23.72 -34.61 0.62
CA LYS A 615 23.70 -36.02 1.02
C LYS A 615 22.29 -36.35 1.47
N GLU A 616 21.77 -37.51 1.05
CA GLU A 616 20.47 -38.01 1.49
C GLU A 616 20.45 -38.14 3.03
N PRO A 617 19.44 -37.60 3.73
CA PRO A 617 19.37 -37.71 5.19
C PRO A 617 19.13 -39.16 5.62
N VAL A 618 19.87 -39.61 6.64
CA VAL A 618 19.60 -40.89 7.29
C VAL A 618 18.49 -40.69 8.31
N LEU A 619 17.31 -41.25 8.04
CA LEU A 619 16.16 -41.15 8.93
C LEU A 619 16.23 -42.23 10.03
N PRO A 620 16.25 -41.87 11.33
CA PRO A 620 16.27 -42.85 12.40
C PRO A 620 14.93 -43.60 12.49
N GLN A 621 14.97 -44.93 12.49
CA GLN A 621 13.79 -45.76 12.72
C GLN A 621 13.45 -45.79 14.21
N LYS A 622 12.60 -44.85 14.65
CA LYS A 622 12.04 -44.84 16.01
C LYS A 622 10.72 -45.62 16.05
N LYS A 623 10.53 -46.46 17.08
CA LYS A 623 9.26 -47.18 17.31
C LYS A 623 8.14 -46.26 17.83
N ASP A 624 8.51 -45.25 18.62
CA ASP A 624 7.60 -44.22 19.12
C ASP A 624 7.93 -42.89 18.43
N LEU A 625 6.92 -42.32 17.76
CA LEU A 625 6.98 -41.05 17.04
C LEU A 625 6.21 -39.94 17.75
N THR A 626 5.72 -40.16 18.98
CA THR A 626 4.92 -39.18 19.73
C THR A 626 5.64 -37.85 19.86
N ASP A 627 6.90 -37.85 20.31
CA ASP A 627 7.70 -36.62 20.42
C ASP A 627 7.94 -35.95 19.06
N VAL A 628 8.15 -36.74 18.01
CA VAL A 628 8.34 -36.22 16.64
C VAL A 628 7.08 -35.54 16.15
N PHE A 629 5.91 -36.16 16.37
CA PHE A 629 4.62 -35.58 16.05
C PHE A 629 4.36 -34.30 16.83
N LEU A 630 4.57 -34.30 18.16
CA LEU A 630 4.41 -33.11 19.01
C LEU A 630 5.32 -31.96 18.54
N GLN A 631 6.57 -32.26 18.19
CA GLN A 631 7.49 -31.28 17.62
C GLN A 631 7.07 -30.79 16.23
N MET A 632 6.44 -31.63 15.41
CA MET A 632 5.95 -31.21 14.10
C MET A 632 4.75 -30.26 14.23
N VAL A 633 3.76 -30.60 15.05
CA VAL A 633 2.55 -29.77 15.23
C VAL A 633 2.82 -28.49 16.02
N SER A 634 3.92 -28.43 16.79
CA SER A 634 4.36 -27.20 17.45
C SER A 634 5.10 -26.22 16.53
N ARG A 635 5.42 -26.60 15.28
CA ARG A 635 6.11 -25.70 14.34
C ARG A 635 5.14 -24.59 13.90
N PRO A 636 5.60 -23.33 13.83
CA PRO A 636 4.76 -22.21 13.36
C PRO A 636 4.09 -22.45 11.99
N ASN A 637 4.75 -23.18 11.08
CA ASN A 637 4.23 -23.50 9.74
C ASN A 637 3.20 -24.64 9.71
N VAL A 638 2.90 -25.25 10.86
CA VAL A 638 1.92 -26.35 11.01
C VAL A 638 0.84 -25.98 12.04
N SER A 639 1.21 -25.21 13.07
CA SER A 639 0.29 -24.72 14.09
C SER A 639 -0.79 -23.81 13.51
N SER A 640 -1.92 -23.72 14.20
CA SER A 640 -3.01 -22.83 13.80
C SER A 640 -2.59 -21.35 13.79
N PHE A 641 -3.03 -20.63 12.77
CA PHE A 641 -2.95 -19.17 12.67
C PHE A 641 -4.35 -18.53 12.74
N GLU A 642 -5.29 -19.19 13.44
CA GLU A 642 -6.66 -18.72 13.64
C GLU A 642 -6.69 -17.26 14.09
N TRP A 643 -5.79 -16.91 15.02
CA TRP A 643 -5.64 -15.59 15.60
C TRP A 643 -5.41 -14.48 14.57
N ILE A 644 -4.96 -14.78 13.35
CA ILE A 644 -4.92 -13.83 12.22
C ILE A 644 -6.29 -13.81 11.54
N SER A 645 -6.74 -14.96 11.06
CA SER A 645 -7.95 -15.08 10.24
C SER A 645 -9.23 -14.63 10.93
N SER A 646 -9.31 -14.72 12.26
CA SER A 646 -10.47 -14.28 13.04
C SER A 646 -10.58 -12.75 13.14
N GLN A 647 -9.50 -12.02 12.84
CA GLN A 647 -9.51 -10.56 12.85
C GLN A 647 -10.11 -10.01 11.55
N TYR A 648 -9.99 -10.74 10.44
CA TYR A 648 -10.45 -10.31 9.14
C TYR A 648 -11.92 -10.66 8.93
N ASP A 649 -12.71 -9.67 8.52
CA ASP A 649 -14.08 -9.89 8.11
C ASP A 649 -14.09 -10.85 6.92
N HIS A 650 -14.96 -11.85 6.98
CA HIS A 650 -15.15 -12.84 5.91
C HIS A 650 -16.64 -13.07 5.61
N GLU A 651 -17.50 -12.11 5.98
CA GLU A 651 -18.96 -12.20 5.90
C GLU A 651 -19.62 -11.02 5.21
N VAL A 652 -18.98 -9.84 5.27
CA VAL A 652 -19.46 -8.62 4.61
C VAL A 652 -19.76 -8.90 3.14
N GLN A 653 -20.84 -8.28 2.65
CA GLN A 653 -21.47 -8.55 1.34
C GLN A 653 -22.31 -9.83 1.24
N GLY A 654 -22.29 -10.74 2.24
CA GLY A 654 -23.14 -11.92 2.29
C GLY A 654 -22.81 -12.98 1.23
N THR A 655 -21.55 -13.03 0.80
CA THR A 655 -21.07 -13.89 -0.30
C THR A 655 -20.35 -15.15 0.20
N SER A 656 -20.09 -15.32 1.49
CA SER A 656 -19.34 -16.45 2.02
C SER A 656 -20.06 -17.80 1.76
N VAL A 657 -19.29 -18.83 1.38
CA VAL A 657 -19.78 -20.23 1.26
C VAL A 657 -18.89 -21.14 2.09
N LEU A 658 -17.61 -21.22 1.73
CA LEU A 658 -16.58 -21.91 2.53
C LEU A 658 -15.67 -20.86 3.15
N LYS A 659 -15.69 -20.80 4.48
CA LYS A 659 -14.99 -19.78 5.28
C LYS A 659 -13.54 -20.18 5.57
N PRO A 660 -12.68 -19.23 5.98
CA PRO A 660 -11.30 -19.54 6.36
C PRO A 660 -11.20 -20.55 7.51
N LEU A 661 -12.09 -20.49 8.50
CA LEU A 661 -12.10 -21.42 9.64
C LEU A 661 -13.16 -22.50 9.41
N GLN A 662 -12.74 -23.76 9.40
CA GLN A 662 -13.54 -24.91 8.98
C GLN A 662 -13.66 -25.97 10.10
N GLY A 663 -14.80 -26.67 10.11
CA GLY A 663 -15.10 -27.74 11.05
C GLY A 663 -15.31 -27.26 12.50
N ARG A 664 -15.59 -28.22 13.39
CA ARG A 664 -15.80 -27.95 14.84
C ARG A 664 -14.54 -27.40 15.52
N GLY A 665 -13.37 -27.80 15.02
CA GLY A 665 -12.07 -27.39 15.55
C GLY A 665 -11.59 -26.01 15.09
N ARG A 666 -12.36 -25.31 14.23
CA ARG A 666 -12.00 -23.98 13.69
C ARG A 666 -10.59 -23.98 13.07
N VAL A 667 -10.32 -24.93 12.20
CA VAL A 667 -9.02 -25.09 11.55
C VAL A 667 -8.96 -24.18 10.33
N ASN A 668 -7.82 -23.51 10.10
CA ASN A 668 -7.59 -22.78 8.87
C ASN A 668 -7.62 -23.74 7.67
N GLY A 669 -8.55 -23.50 6.73
CA GLY A 669 -8.65 -24.29 5.52
C GLY A 669 -7.74 -23.77 4.40
N ASP A 670 -7.28 -24.69 3.56
CA ASP A 670 -6.38 -24.39 2.44
C ASP A 670 -7.08 -23.74 1.22
N ALA A 671 -8.42 -23.74 1.23
CA ALA A 671 -9.25 -23.08 0.25
C ALA A 671 -10.49 -22.46 0.88
N SER A 672 -10.97 -21.39 0.25
CA SER A 672 -12.21 -20.70 0.60
C SER A 672 -13.07 -20.52 -0.65
N VAL A 673 -14.37 -20.35 -0.47
CA VAL A 673 -15.33 -20.22 -1.57
C VAL A 673 -16.25 -19.05 -1.29
N ILE A 674 -16.34 -18.16 -2.26
CA ILE A 674 -17.29 -17.04 -2.27
C ILE A 674 -18.31 -17.18 -3.40
N ARG A 675 -19.47 -16.56 -3.23
CA ARG A 675 -20.57 -16.50 -4.17
C ARG A 675 -20.87 -15.03 -4.52
N PRO A 676 -20.08 -14.44 -5.43
CA PRO A 676 -20.12 -13.00 -5.69
C PRO A 676 -21.42 -12.54 -6.38
N VAL A 677 -22.15 -13.46 -7.02
CA VAL A 677 -23.48 -13.22 -7.61
C VAL A 677 -24.53 -13.93 -6.75
N LEU A 678 -25.23 -13.19 -5.89
CA LEU A 678 -26.14 -13.74 -4.87
C LEU A 678 -27.33 -14.54 -5.43
N THR A 679 -27.76 -14.24 -6.65
CA THR A 679 -28.83 -14.95 -7.35
C THR A 679 -28.36 -16.23 -8.06
N SER A 680 -27.04 -16.47 -8.09
CA SER A 680 -26.44 -17.67 -8.67
C SER A 680 -26.09 -18.69 -7.58
N ARG A 681 -25.97 -19.96 -7.98
CA ARG A 681 -25.38 -21.03 -7.16
C ARG A 681 -23.88 -21.25 -7.47
N LYS A 682 -23.34 -20.60 -8.50
CA LYS A 682 -21.92 -20.68 -8.86
C LYS A 682 -21.07 -19.94 -7.81
N GLY A 683 -19.91 -20.51 -7.48
CA GLY A 683 -18.92 -19.91 -6.58
C GLY A 683 -17.58 -19.67 -7.27
N VAL A 684 -16.73 -18.88 -6.62
CA VAL A 684 -15.31 -18.71 -6.93
C VAL A 684 -14.55 -19.31 -5.77
N ALA A 685 -13.76 -20.36 -6.05
CA ALA A 685 -12.86 -20.99 -5.10
C ALA A 685 -11.48 -20.32 -5.17
N LEU A 686 -10.87 -20.09 -4.02
CA LEU A 686 -9.56 -19.45 -3.87
C LEU A 686 -8.64 -20.36 -3.06
N SER A 687 -7.40 -20.49 -3.49
CA SER A 687 -6.34 -21.26 -2.82
C SER A 687 -4.99 -20.61 -3.10
N GLN A 688 -4.02 -20.83 -2.23
CA GLN A 688 -2.65 -20.35 -2.40
C GLN A 688 -1.67 -21.42 -1.89
N ALA A 689 -0.45 -21.42 -2.42
CA ALA A 689 0.62 -22.28 -1.94
C ALA A 689 1.99 -21.69 -2.30
N LEU A 690 2.97 -21.95 -1.44
CA LEU A 690 4.38 -21.63 -1.62
C LEU A 690 5.24 -22.64 -0.83
N TYR A 691 6.43 -22.95 -1.34
CA TYR A 691 7.38 -23.86 -0.69
C TYR A 691 8.82 -23.33 -0.74
N PRO A 692 9.13 -22.14 -0.20
CA PRO A 692 10.43 -21.49 -0.39
C PRO A 692 11.63 -22.29 0.17
N ASN A 693 11.42 -23.30 1.00
CA ASN A 693 12.48 -24.23 1.41
C ASN A 693 12.85 -25.26 0.33
N TYR A 694 11.96 -25.53 -0.63
CA TYR A 694 12.26 -26.47 -1.71
C TYR A 694 13.27 -25.88 -2.70
N SER A 695 13.38 -24.55 -2.80
CA SER A 695 14.41 -23.90 -3.62
C SER A 695 15.83 -24.16 -3.13
N ASP A 696 16.00 -24.53 -1.86
CA ASP A 696 17.31 -24.91 -1.33
C ASP A 696 17.81 -26.17 -2.06
N ILE A 697 16.91 -27.03 -2.57
CA ILE A 697 17.23 -28.26 -3.31
C ILE A 697 17.10 -28.04 -4.82
N ASP A 698 15.92 -27.59 -5.27
CA ASP A 698 15.60 -27.43 -6.68
C ASP A 698 14.45 -26.42 -6.89
N THR A 699 14.74 -25.34 -7.60
CA THR A 699 13.80 -24.24 -7.84
C THR A 699 12.65 -24.63 -8.79
N TYR A 700 12.89 -25.58 -9.70
CA TYR A 700 11.84 -26.10 -10.58
C TYR A 700 10.80 -26.89 -9.78
N THR A 701 11.25 -27.84 -8.96
CA THR A 701 10.39 -28.68 -8.11
C THR A 701 9.66 -27.84 -7.06
N MET A 702 10.30 -26.79 -6.53
CA MET A 702 9.62 -25.79 -5.70
C MET A 702 8.40 -25.18 -6.41
N ALA A 703 8.61 -24.63 -7.61
CA ALA A 703 7.54 -23.98 -8.37
C ALA A 703 6.43 -24.98 -8.75
N ALA A 704 6.81 -26.16 -9.24
CA ALA A 704 5.88 -27.21 -9.61
C ALA A 704 5.02 -27.67 -8.41
N SER A 705 5.64 -27.89 -7.25
CA SER A 705 4.93 -28.31 -6.02
C SER A 705 3.97 -27.24 -5.51
N SER A 706 4.35 -25.96 -5.66
CA SER A 706 3.50 -24.82 -5.28
C SER A 706 2.25 -24.75 -6.18
N ILE A 707 2.43 -24.91 -7.50
CA ILE A 707 1.30 -24.94 -8.46
C ILE A 707 0.40 -26.14 -8.20
N ASP A 708 0.98 -27.33 -8.04
CA ASP A 708 0.25 -28.58 -7.77
C ASP A 708 -0.59 -28.47 -6.49
N THR A 709 -0.02 -27.95 -5.40
CA THR A 709 -0.76 -27.82 -4.14
C THR A 709 -1.90 -26.82 -4.25
N ALA A 710 -1.68 -25.67 -4.89
CA ALA A 710 -2.75 -24.70 -5.13
C ALA A 710 -3.91 -25.34 -5.92
N ILE A 711 -3.60 -26.06 -7.00
CA ILE A 711 -4.63 -26.77 -7.78
C ILE A 711 -5.33 -27.83 -6.94
N ARG A 712 -4.59 -28.67 -6.20
CA ARG A 712 -5.15 -29.74 -5.36
C ARG A 712 -6.13 -29.20 -4.34
N ASN A 713 -5.80 -28.07 -3.70
CA ASN A 713 -6.66 -27.40 -2.73
C ASN A 713 -7.98 -26.91 -3.36
N LEU A 714 -7.97 -26.44 -4.62
CA LEU A 714 -9.20 -26.08 -5.33
C LEU A 714 -10.03 -27.31 -5.67
N VAL A 715 -9.38 -28.39 -6.13
CA VAL A 715 -10.07 -29.64 -6.51
C VAL A 715 -10.75 -30.27 -5.30
N THR A 716 -10.09 -30.31 -4.14
CA THR A 716 -10.69 -30.82 -2.89
C THR A 716 -11.85 -29.95 -2.40
N ALA A 717 -11.84 -28.65 -2.69
CA ALA A 717 -12.97 -27.74 -2.45
C ALA A 717 -14.11 -27.87 -3.48
N GLY A 718 -13.98 -28.74 -4.50
CA GLY A 718 -14.99 -29.00 -5.52
C GLY A 718 -14.93 -28.09 -6.76
N ALA A 719 -13.80 -27.42 -7.00
CA ALA A 719 -13.60 -26.64 -8.22
C ALA A 719 -13.41 -27.55 -9.45
N ASP A 720 -13.93 -27.13 -10.61
CA ASP A 720 -13.68 -27.80 -11.89
C ASP A 720 -12.23 -27.52 -12.36
N PRO A 721 -11.37 -28.54 -12.51
CA PRO A 721 -9.99 -28.36 -12.97
C PRO A 721 -9.87 -27.63 -14.32
N ASN A 722 -10.89 -27.74 -15.18
CA ASN A 722 -10.90 -27.08 -16.49
C ASN A 722 -11.21 -25.57 -16.42
N LYS A 723 -11.48 -25.05 -15.21
CA LYS A 723 -11.86 -23.66 -14.94
C LYS A 723 -10.95 -22.98 -13.92
N ILE A 724 -9.74 -23.50 -13.75
CA ILE A 724 -8.72 -22.91 -12.88
C ILE A 724 -7.86 -21.94 -13.70
N ALA A 725 -7.65 -20.74 -13.16
CA ALA A 725 -6.67 -19.77 -13.64
C ALA A 725 -5.73 -19.41 -12.48
N LEU A 726 -4.46 -19.18 -12.80
CA LEU A 726 -3.42 -18.92 -11.83
C LEU A 726 -2.92 -17.47 -11.92
N VAL A 727 -2.58 -16.91 -10.76
CA VAL A 727 -1.86 -15.65 -10.63
C VAL A 727 -0.57 -15.97 -9.87
N ASP A 728 0.57 -15.66 -10.48
CA ASP A 728 1.91 -15.92 -9.97
C ASP A 728 2.55 -14.64 -9.42
N ASN A 729 3.25 -14.76 -8.29
CA ASN A 729 4.04 -13.69 -7.70
C ASN A 729 5.44 -14.21 -7.42
N PHE A 730 6.45 -13.49 -7.89
CA PHE A 730 7.85 -13.87 -7.76
C PHE A 730 8.55 -12.96 -6.74
N CYS A 731 9.29 -13.55 -5.81
CA CYS A 731 10.08 -12.84 -4.81
C CYS A 731 11.46 -13.49 -4.72
N TRP A 732 12.51 -12.70 -4.94
CA TRP A 732 13.91 -13.14 -4.86
C TRP A 732 14.78 -12.05 -4.19
N CYS A 733 16.00 -12.42 -3.80
CA CYS A 733 16.89 -11.58 -2.98
C CYS A 733 17.62 -10.48 -3.76
N SER A 734 18.21 -10.79 -4.92
CA SER A 734 19.02 -9.85 -5.71
C SER A 734 18.78 -10.05 -7.21
N SER A 735 18.58 -8.95 -7.92
CA SER A 735 18.43 -8.94 -9.39
C SER A 735 19.74 -8.77 -10.15
N LYS A 736 20.83 -8.44 -9.44
CA LYS A 736 22.15 -8.13 -10.01
C LYS A 736 23.20 -9.18 -9.68
N ASP A 737 22.90 -10.07 -8.75
CA ASP A 737 23.77 -11.20 -8.44
C ASP A 737 23.61 -12.27 -9.53
N PRO A 738 24.69 -12.67 -10.22
CA PRO A 738 24.63 -13.77 -11.19
C PRO A 738 24.23 -15.11 -10.56
N PHE A 739 24.55 -15.36 -9.27
CA PHE A 739 24.24 -16.62 -8.55
C PHE A 739 22.78 -16.72 -8.04
N ARG A 740 21.91 -15.80 -8.43
CA ARG A 740 20.55 -15.65 -7.91
C ARG A 740 19.62 -16.82 -8.19
#